data_AF-A0A821GE31-F1
#
_entry.id   AF-A0A821GE31-F1
#
_cell.length_a   1.000
_cell.length_b   1.000
_cell.length_c   1.000
_cell.angle_alpha   90.00
_cell.angle_beta   90.00
_cell.angle_gamma   90.00
#
_symmetry.space_group_name_H-M   'P 1'
#
loop_
_entity.id
_entity.type
_entity.pdbx_description
1 polymer ?
#
loop_
_entity_poly.entity_id
_entity_poly.type
_entity_poly.pdbx_seq_one_letter_code
_entity_poly.pdbx_strand_id
1 'polypeptide(L)'
;MATGISSTNLFYTKSDEMHLEIFCLVWLDAGSSAKDGRDTEQQLRSIINHLKKFQDVSQCQKYIHERSPKERVVMIVSGQLGREIVPFIHNLRQVISIYVYCFDKKRNEQWACKYAKVRAVVVELNELVFRIKADHKIQKMVEEPLSINIFTIGGDTGSSTTGLNGEFVFSQVLIDCLIRLRYTEADKKELIHLCKQQYKGNTVELSNVREFQDKYSPDKVLWWYSRESFFYKTLNAALRAPADIHTIFLFRNYITDIQHQLENHQAKDPVRVYRSQMISTNELETLKQCRGQFISVNSFFSTSIDKQLALSFLKVPHGTENLEAVLFQIDADPRMGITKPFADITEYSEYKDEAEVLFMLGSIFRLDSVNRSKHGQVWIIQMTLCNDDEHDLKQVLMDMKEQFVSEETNLQKLGKILLEMGKPDLAQQYFIRMLEQLLPNDPLRIDLYLDLGTLESYAGHLDKSMEWRQKASALKKQIQSTSSSISKQKNPIVIPNIPADARWAQNGETVAGGHGHGNATNQLSHPEGLFIDDDQTMVIVDNKNHRIIQWKMGATNGQVVAGGNSYGYRLDQLNDPTDVLIDKETDSLIICDRGNRRVVRWSHRSGTTEGEILIDNVLCWGLAMDDQRYLYISDIEKHEVRRYQIGDKNGTLVAGGNGIGAGFNQLNNPSYIFVDRQQTVYVSDNNNHRVMRWDKGAKEGIIVAGGQGSGESLKELRNPNELLVDTLGTIYVSDTNNERVMRWSKGAKQGTLIAGVNGYGEKADQLNSPRGLSFDRQGNIYVADMNNNRVQRFSIK
;
A
#
# COMPACT_ATOMS: atom_id res chain seq x y z
N MET A 1 -17.56 -68.28 -20.93
CA MET A 1 -16.10 -68.11 -21.10
C MET A 1 -15.97 -66.81 -21.92
N ALA A 2 -15.47 -65.70 -21.37
CA ALA A 2 -14.04 -65.38 -21.12
C ALA A 2 -13.21 -65.47 -22.43
N THR A 3 -12.47 -64.46 -22.92
CA THR A 3 -12.01 -63.13 -22.43
C THR A 3 -12.32 -62.03 -23.49
N GLY A 4 -12.00 -60.72 -23.39
CA GLY A 4 -11.46 -59.86 -22.31
C GLY A 4 -10.40 -58.83 -22.79
N ILE A 5 -10.30 -57.64 -22.14
CA ILE A 5 -9.28 -56.55 -22.32
C ILE A 5 -9.49 -55.67 -23.60
N SER A 6 -9.36 -54.32 -23.61
CA SER A 6 -8.94 -53.34 -22.58
C SER A 6 -9.84 -52.09 -22.53
N SER A 7 -9.82 -51.41 -21.38
CA SER A 7 -10.34 -50.06 -21.16
C SER A 7 -9.40 -48.98 -21.71
N THR A 8 -9.91 -48.01 -22.47
CA THR A 8 -9.21 -46.75 -22.73
C THR A 8 -9.37 -45.81 -21.53
N ASN A 9 -8.24 -45.36 -20.98
CA ASN A 9 -8.23 -44.44 -19.83
C ASN A 9 -8.79 -43.07 -20.22
N LEU A 10 -9.91 -42.67 -19.60
CA LEU A 10 -10.14 -41.24 -19.38
C LEU A 10 -9.13 -40.78 -18.32
N PHE A 11 -8.25 -39.86 -18.70
CA PHE A 11 -7.41 -39.14 -17.76
C PHE A 11 -8.30 -38.20 -16.93
N TYR A 12 -8.78 -38.69 -15.78
CA TYR A 12 -9.31 -37.86 -14.72
C TYR A 12 -8.17 -37.07 -14.08
N THR A 13 -8.03 -35.80 -14.46
CA THR A 13 -7.18 -34.84 -13.75
C THR A 13 -7.74 -34.57 -12.35
N LYS A 14 -6.86 -34.46 -11.36
CA LYS A 14 -7.23 -34.20 -9.96
C LYS A 14 -7.70 -32.75 -9.75
N SER A 15 -9.00 -32.48 -9.83
CA SER A 15 -9.56 -31.19 -9.36
C SER A 15 -11.07 -31.18 -8.99
N ASP A 16 -11.70 -32.31 -8.68
CA ASP A 16 -13.16 -32.36 -8.40
C ASP A 16 -13.60 -31.93 -6.97
N GLU A 17 -12.71 -31.30 -6.19
CA GLU A 17 -13.03 -30.68 -4.88
C GLU A 17 -13.55 -29.23 -5.00
N MET A 18 -14.50 -29.02 -5.92
CA MET A 18 -15.17 -27.72 -6.07
C MET A 18 -16.04 -27.35 -4.85
N HIS A 19 -15.83 -26.13 -4.34
CA HIS A 19 -16.74 -25.46 -3.39
C HIS A 19 -17.80 -24.61 -4.12
N LEU A 20 -18.96 -24.45 -3.48
CA LEU A 20 -20.15 -23.74 -3.91
C LEU A 20 -20.43 -22.60 -2.91
N GLU A 21 -20.26 -21.34 -3.31
CA GLU A 21 -20.46 -20.17 -2.42
C GLU A 21 -21.72 -19.35 -2.74
N ILE A 22 -22.39 -19.67 -3.84
CA ILE A 22 -23.55 -18.98 -4.44
C ILE A 22 -24.89 -19.15 -3.68
N PHE A 23 -24.95 -19.95 -2.62
CA PHE A 23 -26.16 -20.15 -1.82
C PHE A 23 -25.87 -20.36 -0.34
N CYS A 24 -26.89 -20.22 0.50
CA CYS A 24 -26.87 -20.66 1.89
C CYS A 24 -27.41 -22.09 1.97
N LEU A 25 -26.65 -23.00 2.57
CA LEU A 25 -27.11 -24.36 2.86
C LEU A 25 -27.73 -24.39 4.25
N VAL A 26 -29.00 -24.76 4.34
CA VAL A 26 -29.74 -24.88 5.60
C VAL A 26 -29.98 -26.36 5.88
N TRP A 27 -29.36 -26.88 6.94
CA TRP A 27 -29.56 -28.25 7.40
C TRP A 27 -30.44 -28.28 8.65
N LEU A 28 -31.64 -28.83 8.50
CA LEU A 28 -32.58 -29.13 9.56
C LEU A 28 -32.46 -30.62 9.92
N ASP A 29 -32.41 -30.93 11.23
CA ASP A 29 -32.02 -32.23 11.82
C ASP A 29 -30.50 -32.44 11.98
N ALA A 30 -29.79 -31.41 12.44
CA ALA A 30 -28.35 -31.48 12.68
C ALA A 30 -27.95 -32.17 14.01
N GLY A 31 -28.73 -33.15 14.50
CA GLY A 31 -28.66 -33.60 15.91
C GLY A 31 -28.59 -35.11 16.19
N SER A 32 -28.85 -35.99 15.23
CA SER A 32 -29.19 -37.40 15.52
C SER A 32 -28.04 -38.34 15.90
N SER A 33 -26.77 -37.94 15.74
CA SER A 33 -25.60 -38.64 16.30
C SER A 33 -24.40 -37.69 16.43
N ALA A 34 -23.75 -37.68 17.60
CA ALA A 34 -22.63 -36.76 17.88
C ALA A 34 -21.31 -37.11 17.14
N LYS A 35 -21.28 -38.22 16.39
CA LYS A 35 -20.13 -38.64 15.59
C LYS A 35 -20.43 -38.49 14.10
N ASP A 36 -21.55 -39.06 13.63
CA ASP A 36 -21.97 -38.97 12.22
C ASP A 36 -22.40 -37.55 11.86
N GLY A 37 -22.99 -36.80 12.80
CA GLY A 37 -23.36 -35.40 12.59
C GLY A 37 -22.15 -34.46 12.43
N ARG A 38 -20.99 -34.80 13.01
CA ARG A 38 -19.73 -34.06 12.83
C ARG A 38 -19.07 -34.37 11.49
N ASP A 39 -19.04 -35.64 11.10
CA ASP A 39 -18.55 -36.05 9.77
C ASP A 39 -19.44 -35.48 8.65
N THR A 40 -20.76 -35.56 8.83
CA THR A 40 -21.76 -34.91 7.95
C THR A 40 -21.54 -33.41 7.84
N GLU A 41 -21.36 -32.70 8.95
CA GLU A 41 -21.04 -31.27 8.91
C GLU A 41 -19.71 -30.99 8.18
N GLN A 42 -18.68 -31.80 8.39
CA GLN A 42 -17.38 -31.62 7.74
C GLN A 42 -17.46 -31.84 6.22
N GLN A 43 -18.16 -32.87 5.75
CA GLN A 43 -18.36 -33.14 4.32
C GLN A 43 -19.33 -32.15 3.64
N LEU A 44 -20.28 -31.56 4.38
CA LEU A 44 -21.06 -30.44 3.84
C LEU A 44 -20.22 -29.16 3.80
N ARG A 45 -19.36 -28.91 4.79
CA ARG A 45 -18.42 -27.76 4.79
C ARG A 45 -17.30 -27.88 3.76
N SER A 46 -16.98 -29.08 3.26
CA SER A 46 -16.09 -29.26 2.12
C SER A 46 -16.75 -28.91 0.77
N ILE A 47 -18.04 -28.57 0.75
CA ILE A 47 -18.70 -28.05 -0.46
C ILE A 47 -19.32 -26.67 -0.31
N ILE A 48 -19.52 -26.15 0.91
CA ILE A 48 -20.11 -24.82 1.12
C ILE A 48 -19.74 -24.19 2.46
N ASN A 49 -19.46 -22.88 2.43
CA ASN A 49 -19.07 -22.13 3.63
C ASN A 49 -20.28 -21.64 4.43
N HIS A 50 -21.37 -21.24 3.76
CA HIS A 50 -22.61 -20.78 4.39
C HIS A 50 -23.55 -21.92 4.84
N LEU A 51 -23.03 -22.86 5.63
CA LEU A 51 -23.83 -23.90 6.30
C LEU A 51 -24.45 -23.39 7.62
N LYS A 52 -25.78 -23.32 7.65
CA LYS A 52 -26.60 -23.02 8.84
C LYS A 52 -27.34 -24.28 9.28
N LYS A 53 -27.44 -24.48 10.61
CA LYS A 53 -27.97 -25.71 11.21
C LYS A 53 -29.13 -25.38 12.14
N PHE A 54 -30.21 -26.17 12.07
CA PHE A 54 -31.38 -26.03 12.92
C PHE A 54 -31.81 -27.40 13.47
N GLN A 55 -32.35 -27.38 14.69
CA GLN A 55 -33.04 -28.52 15.31
C GLN A 55 -34.54 -28.26 15.47
N ASP A 56 -34.95 -26.98 15.56
CA ASP A 56 -36.35 -26.57 15.63
C ASP A 56 -36.88 -26.10 14.27
N VAL A 57 -38.08 -26.57 13.92
CA VAL A 57 -38.78 -26.26 12.65
C VAL A 57 -39.16 -24.78 12.59
N SER A 58 -39.66 -24.21 13.70
CA SER A 58 -40.17 -22.84 13.75
C SER A 58 -39.07 -21.80 13.55
N GLN A 59 -37.92 -22.00 14.21
CA GLN A 59 -36.71 -21.18 14.04
C GLN A 59 -36.18 -21.27 12.60
N CYS A 60 -36.14 -22.47 12.02
CA CYS A 60 -35.70 -22.69 10.65
C CYS A 60 -36.63 -22.00 9.64
N GLN A 61 -37.95 -22.14 9.82
CA GLN A 61 -38.96 -21.49 9.00
C GLN A 61 -38.86 -19.97 9.08
N LYS A 62 -38.76 -19.40 10.29
CA LYS A 62 -38.56 -17.96 10.51
C LYS A 62 -37.31 -17.46 9.79
N TYR A 63 -36.19 -18.16 9.95
CA TYR A 63 -34.91 -17.81 9.31
C TYR A 63 -35.00 -17.76 7.78
N ILE A 64 -35.80 -18.62 7.15
CA ILE A 64 -35.98 -18.63 5.68
C ILE A 64 -36.91 -17.50 5.21
N HIS A 65 -37.92 -17.13 6.01
CA HIS A 65 -38.87 -16.06 5.68
C HIS A 65 -38.26 -14.66 5.82
N GLU A 66 -37.32 -14.47 6.75
CA GLU A 66 -36.64 -13.18 6.99
C GLU A 66 -35.58 -12.82 5.92
N ARG A 67 -35.24 -13.73 5.00
CA ARG A 67 -34.25 -13.48 3.93
C ARG A 67 -34.84 -12.75 2.74
N SER A 68 -34.00 -12.04 2.01
CA SER A 68 -34.38 -11.40 0.76
C SER A 68 -34.84 -12.45 -0.28
N PRO A 69 -35.91 -12.19 -1.07
CA PRO A 69 -36.30 -13.04 -2.20
C PRO A 69 -35.23 -13.18 -3.31
N LYS A 70 -34.14 -12.40 -3.24
CA LYS A 70 -32.96 -12.52 -4.12
C LYS A 70 -31.93 -13.54 -3.60
N GLU A 71 -31.95 -13.87 -2.31
CA GLU A 71 -31.01 -14.83 -1.73
C GLU A 71 -31.38 -16.26 -2.09
N ARG A 72 -30.36 -17.14 -2.11
CA ARG A 72 -30.49 -18.52 -2.58
C ARG A 72 -30.33 -19.46 -1.40
N VAL A 73 -31.37 -20.24 -1.11
CA VAL A 73 -31.43 -21.21 -0.01
C VAL A 73 -31.56 -22.62 -0.58
N VAL A 74 -30.56 -23.44 -0.29
CA VAL A 74 -30.60 -24.89 -0.49
C VAL A 74 -30.88 -25.52 0.86
N MET A 75 -31.77 -26.51 0.90
CA MET A 75 -32.18 -27.11 2.18
C MET A 75 -31.91 -28.62 2.23
N ILE A 76 -31.39 -29.08 3.36
CA ILE A 76 -31.31 -30.50 3.74
C ILE A 76 -32.29 -30.70 4.91
N VAL A 77 -33.20 -31.64 4.77
CA VAL A 77 -34.20 -31.99 5.80
C VAL A 77 -34.21 -33.50 6.03
N SER A 78 -34.49 -33.95 7.24
CA SER A 78 -34.82 -35.37 7.46
C SER A 78 -36.24 -35.71 7.00
N GLY A 79 -36.53 -37.00 6.83
CA GLY A 79 -37.84 -37.45 6.33
C GLY A 79 -39.03 -37.09 7.22
N GLN A 80 -38.82 -36.91 8.53
CA GLN A 80 -39.85 -36.43 9.45
C GLN A 80 -40.03 -34.91 9.34
N LEU A 81 -38.99 -34.14 9.68
CA LEU A 81 -39.06 -32.68 9.72
C LEU A 81 -39.34 -32.08 8.32
N GLY A 82 -38.93 -32.76 7.25
CA GLY A 82 -39.27 -32.39 5.87
C GLY A 82 -40.78 -32.39 5.60
N ARG A 83 -41.54 -33.35 6.15
CA ARG A 83 -43.01 -33.34 6.03
C ARG A 83 -43.67 -32.18 6.77
N GLU A 84 -43.03 -31.67 7.82
CA GLU A 84 -43.50 -30.55 8.62
C GLU A 84 -43.19 -29.21 7.95
N ILE A 85 -41.94 -28.98 7.49
CA ILE A 85 -41.53 -27.67 6.97
C ILE A 85 -41.79 -27.42 5.48
N VAL A 86 -41.62 -28.44 4.62
CA VAL A 86 -41.69 -28.27 3.15
C VAL A 86 -43.03 -27.67 2.67
N PRO A 87 -44.21 -28.02 3.21
CA PRO A 87 -45.48 -27.39 2.83
C PRO A 87 -45.50 -25.86 2.97
N PHE A 88 -44.74 -25.30 3.92
CA PHE A 88 -44.73 -23.86 4.19
C PHE A 88 -43.68 -23.09 3.38
N ILE A 89 -42.60 -23.75 2.93
CA ILE A 89 -41.46 -23.08 2.29
C ILE A 89 -41.32 -23.35 0.79
N HIS A 90 -41.96 -24.40 0.23
CA HIS A 90 -41.68 -24.82 -1.15
C HIS A 90 -42.04 -23.76 -2.21
N ASN A 91 -42.98 -22.86 -1.91
CA ASN A 91 -43.37 -21.76 -2.80
C ASN A 91 -42.46 -20.53 -2.70
N LEU A 92 -41.66 -20.40 -1.64
CA LEU A 92 -40.81 -19.22 -1.41
C LEU A 92 -39.72 -19.11 -2.48
N ARG A 93 -39.61 -17.94 -3.13
CA ARG A 93 -38.67 -17.70 -4.24
C ARG A 93 -37.22 -17.98 -3.86
N GLN A 94 -36.84 -17.63 -2.63
CA GLN A 94 -35.49 -17.82 -2.10
C GLN A 94 -35.10 -19.30 -1.92
N VAL A 95 -36.05 -20.22 -1.74
CA VAL A 95 -35.75 -21.66 -1.67
C VAL A 95 -35.63 -22.21 -3.09
N ILE A 96 -34.46 -22.75 -3.45
CA ILE A 96 -34.14 -23.17 -4.83
C ILE A 96 -34.09 -24.69 -5.03
N SER A 97 -33.74 -25.44 -3.97
CA SER A 97 -33.68 -26.89 -3.94
C SER A 97 -33.81 -27.40 -2.51
N ILE A 98 -34.45 -28.54 -2.36
CA ILE A 98 -34.64 -29.26 -1.10
C ILE A 98 -34.18 -30.70 -1.31
N TYR A 99 -33.37 -31.22 -0.40
CA TYR A 99 -32.87 -32.59 -0.38
C TYR A 99 -33.36 -33.27 0.90
N VAL A 100 -33.99 -34.43 0.78
CA VAL A 100 -34.47 -35.20 1.94
C VAL A 100 -33.41 -36.25 2.26
N TYR A 101 -32.69 -36.07 3.37
CA TYR A 101 -31.65 -36.99 3.82
C TYR A 101 -32.23 -37.94 4.89
N CYS A 102 -32.44 -39.22 4.54
CA CYS A 102 -33.10 -40.17 5.42
C CYS A 102 -32.87 -41.64 5.01
N PHE A 103 -32.89 -42.55 5.99
CA PHE A 103 -32.78 -44.00 5.77
C PHE A 103 -33.97 -44.61 5.00
N ASP A 104 -35.20 -44.19 5.28
CA ASP A 104 -36.42 -44.75 4.64
C ASP A 104 -36.73 -44.06 3.30
N LYS A 105 -35.95 -44.37 2.26
CA LYS A 105 -36.06 -43.72 0.94
C LYS A 105 -37.45 -43.86 0.31
N LYS A 106 -37.97 -45.10 0.20
CA LYS A 106 -39.24 -45.39 -0.50
C LYS A 106 -40.44 -44.63 0.07
N ARG A 107 -40.58 -44.56 1.40
CA ARG A 107 -41.68 -43.84 2.05
C ARG A 107 -41.57 -42.33 1.87
N ASN A 108 -40.34 -41.82 1.74
CA ASN A 108 -40.10 -40.39 1.57
C ASN A 108 -40.26 -39.92 0.11
N GLU A 109 -39.92 -40.76 -0.87
CA GLU A 109 -40.12 -40.47 -2.31
C GLU A 109 -41.61 -40.23 -2.65
N GLN A 110 -42.52 -41.00 -2.06
CA GLN A 110 -43.98 -40.90 -2.30
C GLN A 110 -44.61 -39.57 -1.85
N TRP A 111 -44.00 -38.83 -0.92
CA TRP A 111 -44.47 -37.49 -0.55
C TRP A 111 -43.63 -36.39 -1.19
N ALA A 112 -42.32 -36.63 -1.35
CA ALA A 112 -41.38 -35.69 -1.97
C ALA A 112 -41.77 -35.32 -3.40
N CYS A 113 -42.26 -36.30 -4.19
CA CYS A 113 -42.67 -36.09 -5.58
C CYS A 113 -43.81 -35.08 -5.78
N LYS A 114 -44.52 -34.68 -4.71
CA LYS A 114 -45.56 -33.65 -4.73
C LYS A 114 -45.01 -32.22 -4.80
N TYR A 115 -43.71 -32.03 -4.58
CA TYR A 115 -43.07 -30.72 -4.44
C TYR A 115 -41.93 -30.53 -5.45
N ALA A 116 -42.15 -29.71 -6.48
CA ALA A 116 -41.22 -29.52 -7.59
C ALA A 116 -39.79 -29.04 -7.19
N LYS A 117 -39.62 -28.49 -5.98
CA LYS A 117 -38.31 -28.06 -5.46
C LYS A 117 -37.55 -29.16 -4.71
N VAL A 118 -38.20 -30.28 -4.38
CA VAL A 118 -37.50 -31.42 -3.77
C VAL A 118 -36.76 -32.18 -4.86
N ARG A 119 -35.43 -32.07 -4.88
CA ARG A 119 -34.56 -32.58 -5.95
C ARG A 119 -34.26 -34.06 -5.80
N ALA A 120 -34.11 -34.54 -4.57
CA ALA A 120 -33.82 -35.94 -4.29
C ALA A 120 -34.21 -36.36 -2.87
N VAL A 121 -34.49 -37.66 -2.73
CA VAL A 121 -34.48 -38.37 -1.45
C VAL A 121 -33.24 -39.26 -1.43
N VAL A 122 -32.40 -39.07 -0.42
CA VAL A 122 -31.02 -39.54 -0.40
C VAL A 122 -30.75 -40.28 0.91
N VAL A 123 -30.04 -41.41 0.83
CA VAL A 123 -29.67 -42.25 2.00
C VAL A 123 -28.21 -42.04 2.38
N GLU A 124 -27.32 -41.91 1.40
CA GLU A 124 -25.88 -41.79 1.64
C GLU A 124 -25.40 -40.35 1.52
N LEU A 125 -24.55 -39.93 2.46
CA LEU A 125 -23.97 -38.59 2.49
C LEU A 125 -23.17 -38.25 1.22
N ASN A 126 -22.40 -39.22 0.70
CA ASN A 126 -21.65 -39.03 -0.55
C ASN A 126 -22.58 -38.75 -1.75
N GLU A 127 -23.73 -39.44 -1.83
CA GLU A 127 -24.76 -39.17 -2.86
C GLU A 127 -25.36 -37.77 -2.68
N LEU A 128 -25.59 -37.33 -1.43
CA LEU A 128 -26.14 -36.02 -1.12
C LEU A 128 -25.19 -34.89 -1.54
N VAL A 129 -23.93 -35.00 -1.12
CA VAL A 129 -22.83 -34.08 -1.47
C VAL A 129 -22.65 -34.03 -2.99
N PHE A 130 -22.64 -35.19 -3.66
CA PHE A 130 -22.53 -35.28 -5.12
C PHE A 130 -23.71 -34.62 -5.85
N ARG A 131 -24.95 -34.87 -5.42
CA ARG A 131 -26.15 -34.25 -6.03
C ARG A 131 -26.17 -32.73 -5.84
N ILE A 132 -25.85 -32.23 -4.64
CA ILE A 132 -25.73 -30.79 -4.38
C ILE A 132 -24.63 -30.18 -5.27
N LYS A 133 -23.46 -30.84 -5.39
CA LYS A 133 -22.42 -30.43 -6.36
C LYS A 133 -22.96 -30.39 -7.79
N ALA A 134 -23.59 -31.45 -8.28
CA ALA A 134 -24.05 -31.55 -9.67
C ALA A 134 -25.13 -30.51 -10.02
N ASP A 135 -26.18 -30.41 -9.20
CA ASP A 135 -27.33 -29.51 -9.43
C ASP A 135 -26.93 -28.03 -9.42
N HIS A 136 -25.89 -27.67 -8.64
CA HIS A 136 -25.46 -26.28 -8.47
C HIS A 136 -24.13 -25.93 -9.18
N LYS A 137 -23.36 -26.90 -9.72
CA LYS A 137 -22.22 -26.66 -10.61
C LYS A 137 -22.64 -25.90 -11.87
N ILE A 138 -23.84 -26.18 -12.38
CA ILE A 138 -24.49 -25.46 -13.47
C ILE A 138 -24.72 -23.98 -13.10
N GLN A 139 -25.07 -23.68 -11.85
CA GLN A 139 -25.33 -22.32 -11.38
C GLN A 139 -24.04 -21.54 -11.11
N LYS A 140 -22.97 -22.19 -10.65
CA LYS A 140 -21.63 -21.56 -10.56
C LYS A 140 -21.12 -21.05 -11.93
N MET A 141 -21.54 -21.66 -13.04
CA MET A 141 -21.25 -21.17 -14.41
C MET A 141 -22.15 -20.01 -14.86
N VAL A 142 -23.21 -19.70 -14.12
CA VAL A 142 -24.17 -18.61 -14.39
C VAL A 142 -23.97 -17.43 -13.41
N GLU A 143 -23.41 -17.67 -12.23
CA GLU A 143 -23.46 -16.75 -11.09
C GLU A 143 -22.11 -16.15 -10.68
N GLU A 144 -21.48 -15.42 -11.60
CA GLU A 144 -20.51 -14.38 -11.26
C GLU A 144 -20.75 -13.15 -12.17
N PRO A 145 -21.81 -12.34 -11.93
CA PRO A 145 -22.06 -11.15 -12.74
C PRO A 145 -20.83 -10.24 -12.72
N LEU A 146 -20.41 -9.79 -13.91
CA LEU A 146 -19.27 -8.89 -14.03
C LEU A 146 -19.62 -7.55 -13.38
N SER A 147 -18.73 -7.03 -12.54
CA SER A 147 -18.81 -5.70 -11.96
C SER A 147 -18.46 -4.66 -13.03
N ILE A 148 -19.39 -4.48 -13.98
CA ILE A 148 -19.28 -3.56 -15.12
C ILE A 148 -19.94 -2.23 -14.75
N ASN A 149 -19.11 -1.18 -14.69
CA ASN A 149 -19.57 0.20 -14.70
C ASN A 149 -19.54 0.71 -16.14
N ILE A 150 -20.67 1.23 -16.62
CA ILE A 150 -20.79 1.87 -17.93
C ILE A 150 -20.91 3.39 -17.74
N PHE A 151 -20.23 4.16 -18.59
CA PHE A 151 -20.32 5.62 -18.57
C PHE A 151 -20.21 6.23 -19.97
N THR A 152 -20.80 7.43 -20.11
CA THR A 152 -20.86 8.21 -21.35
C THR A 152 -20.19 9.56 -21.09
N ILE A 153 -19.54 10.15 -22.10
CA ILE A 153 -18.94 11.47 -22.02
C ILE A 153 -19.66 12.37 -23.05
N GLY A 154 -20.25 13.48 -22.60
CA GLY A 154 -20.96 14.44 -23.46
C GLY A 154 -22.33 13.99 -23.98
N GLY A 155 -23.31 13.75 -23.08
CA GLY A 155 -24.69 13.40 -23.45
C GLY A 155 -25.75 14.33 -22.81
N ASP A 156 -26.44 15.12 -23.63
CA ASP A 156 -27.34 16.21 -23.20
C ASP A 156 -28.78 15.75 -22.85
N THR A 157 -28.93 14.60 -22.19
CA THR A 157 -30.24 14.06 -21.78
C THR A 157 -30.18 13.57 -20.34
N GLY A 158 -30.61 14.44 -19.41
CA GLY A 158 -30.40 14.24 -17.98
C GLY A 158 -31.39 13.29 -17.30
N SER A 159 -30.87 12.52 -16.34
CA SER A 159 -31.62 12.09 -15.15
C SER A 159 -30.72 11.84 -13.93
N SER A 160 -29.85 12.81 -13.60
CA SER A 160 -29.26 12.99 -12.26
C SER A 160 -28.58 14.35 -12.18
N THR A 161 -28.76 15.10 -11.09
CA THR A 161 -28.17 16.44 -10.86
C THR A 161 -26.66 16.43 -10.57
N THR A 162 -25.93 15.39 -10.99
CA THR A 162 -24.46 15.33 -10.96
C THR A 162 -23.81 14.94 -12.29
N GLY A 163 -24.57 14.53 -13.33
CA GLY A 163 -24.13 14.45 -14.74
C GLY A 163 -23.04 13.44 -15.12
N LEU A 164 -22.20 13.03 -14.17
CA LEU A 164 -21.21 11.97 -14.25
C LEU A 164 -21.65 10.83 -13.35
N ASN A 165 -21.42 9.59 -13.79
CA ASN A 165 -21.79 8.40 -13.01
C ASN A 165 -20.79 8.26 -11.84
N GLY A 166 -21.05 8.95 -10.72
CA GLY A 166 -20.07 9.15 -9.64
C GLY A 166 -19.46 7.85 -9.13
N GLU A 167 -20.24 6.77 -9.08
CA GLU A 167 -19.78 5.43 -8.71
C GLU A 167 -18.61 4.93 -9.58
N PHE A 168 -18.56 5.24 -10.88
CA PHE A 168 -17.43 4.86 -11.74
C PHE A 168 -16.14 5.57 -11.33
N VAL A 169 -16.14 6.90 -11.28
CA VAL A 169 -14.90 7.65 -11.04
C VAL A 169 -14.45 7.50 -9.59
N PHE A 170 -15.38 7.45 -8.62
CA PHE A 170 -15.02 7.11 -7.25
C PHE A 170 -14.52 5.67 -7.10
N SER A 171 -14.98 4.70 -7.90
CA SER A 171 -14.38 3.35 -7.90
C SER A 171 -12.93 3.39 -8.38
N GLN A 172 -12.63 4.12 -9.47
CA GLN A 172 -11.25 4.27 -9.97
C GLN A 172 -10.34 4.99 -8.95
N VAL A 173 -10.82 6.08 -8.36
CA VAL A 173 -10.10 6.82 -7.31
C VAL A 173 -9.91 5.98 -6.05
N LEU A 174 -10.91 5.18 -5.65
CA LEU A 174 -10.80 4.24 -4.53
C LEU A 174 -9.76 3.15 -4.80
N ILE A 175 -9.78 2.55 -5.99
CA ILE A 175 -8.79 1.55 -6.43
C ILE A 175 -7.37 2.15 -6.37
N ASP A 176 -7.16 3.31 -7.02
CA ASP A 176 -5.87 4.00 -7.03
C ASP A 176 -5.44 4.43 -5.62
N CYS A 177 -6.37 4.76 -4.73
CA CYS A 177 -6.09 5.06 -3.32
C CYS A 177 -5.64 3.78 -2.58
N LEU A 178 -6.40 2.70 -2.66
CA LEU A 178 -6.14 1.45 -1.94
C LEU A 178 -4.78 0.85 -2.28
N ILE A 179 -4.41 0.82 -3.57
CA ILE A 179 -3.12 0.29 -4.07
C ILE A 179 -1.92 1.08 -3.52
N ARG A 180 -2.09 2.39 -3.26
CA ARG A 180 -1.03 3.29 -2.77
C ARG A 180 -1.00 3.48 -1.26
N LEU A 181 -1.97 2.92 -0.52
CA LEU A 181 -1.95 2.96 0.94
C LEU A 181 -0.87 2.04 1.52
N ARG A 182 -0.08 2.56 2.46
CA ARG A 182 0.87 1.76 3.26
C ARG A 182 0.16 0.54 3.88
N TYR A 183 0.82 -0.61 3.86
CA TYR A 183 0.36 -1.88 4.43
C TYR A 183 1.13 -2.21 5.71
N THR A 184 0.46 -2.88 6.66
CA THR A 184 1.04 -3.21 7.98
C THR A 184 0.84 -4.68 8.35
N GLU A 185 1.70 -5.20 9.22
CA GLU A 185 1.55 -6.55 9.80
C GLU A 185 0.27 -6.70 10.67
N ALA A 186 -0.37 -5.61 11.06
CA ALA A 186 -1.69 -5.65 11.70
C ALA A 186 -2.78 -6.02 10.66
N ASP A 187 -2.75 -5.41 9.47
CA ASP A 187 -3.67 -5.72 8.36
C ASP A 187 -3.52 -7.19 7.93
N LYS A 188 -2.27 -7.71 7.88
CA LYS A 188 -1.99 -9.13 7.61
C LYS A 188 -2.73 -10.06 8.57
N LYS A 189 -2.62 -9.77 9.88
CA LYS A 189 -3.22 -10.59 10.95
C LYS A 189 -4.74 -10.50 10.91
N GLU A 190 -5.28 -9.33 10.59
CA GLU A 190 -6.72 -9.10 10.43
C GLU A 190 -7.28 -9.86 9.23
N LEU A 191 -6.63 -9.84 8.06
CA LEU A 191 -6.99 -10.66 6.90
C LEU A 191 -7.02 -12.16 7.24
N ILE A 192 -5.94 -12.66 7.83
CA ILE A 192 -5.84 -14.07 8.22
C ILE A 192 -6.91 -14.44 9.27
N HIS A 193 -7.29 -13.52 10.17
CA HIS A 193 -8.38 -13.74 11.10
C HIS A 193 -9.74 -13.79 10.39
N LEU A 194 -10.01 -12.83 9.49
CA LEU A 194 -11.23 -12.76 8.68
C LEU A 194 -11.42 -14.06 7.89
N CYS A 195 -10.40 -14.51 7.15
CA CYS A 195 -10.47 -15.77 6.42
C CYS A 195 -10.68 -16.98 7.35
N LYS A 196 -10.02 -17.04 8.52
CA LYS A 196 -10.24 -18.13 9.49
C LYS A 196 -11.67 -18.16 10.07
N GLN A 197 -12.34 -17.01 10.17
CA GLN A 197 -13.75 -16.92 10.57
C GLN A 197 -14.69 -17.27 9.40
N GLN A 198 -14.44 -16.74 8.20
CA GLN A 198 -15.23 -16.99 6.99
C GLN A 198 -15.27 -18.49 6.64
N TYR A 199 -14.10 -19.14 6.67
CA TYR A 199 -13.93 -20.57 6.34
C TYR A 199 -14.01 -21.49 7.57
N LYS A 200 -14.65 -21.04 8.66
CA LYS A 200 -14.73 -21.80 9.92
C LYS A 200 -15.39 -23.18 9.72
N GLY A 201 -14.61 -24.23 9.95
CA GLY A 201 -15.01 -25.63 9.80
C GLY A 201 -14.84 -26.20 8.39
N ASN A 202 -14.41 -25.41 7.41
CA ASN A 202 -13.93 -25.91 6.12
C ASN A 202 -12.42 -26.24 6.26
N THR A 203 -12.10 -27.52 6.41
CA THR A 203 -10.72 -27.96 6.69
C THR A 203 -9.76 -27.75 5.52
N VAL A 204 -10.27 -27.75 4.28
CA VAL A 204 -9.47 -27.53 3.06
C VAL A 204 -9.02 -26.07 3.00
N GLU A 205 -9.96 -25.13 3.08
CA GLU A 205 -9.61 -23.71 3.02
C GLU A 205 -8.85 -23.23 4.27
N LEU A 206 -9.14 -23.78 5.45
CA LEU A 206 -8.33 -23.52 6.64
C LEU A 206 -6.89 -24.07 6.53
N SER A 207 -6.64 -25.04 5.65
CA SER A 207 -5.28 -25.48 5.30
C SER A 207 -4.64 -24.50 4.32
N ASN A 208 -5.35 -24.08 3.28
CA ASN A 208 -4.87 -23.06 2.32
C ASN A 208 -4.51 -21.74 3.02
N VAL A 209 -5.32 -21.27 3.97
CA VAL A 209 -5.04 -20.05 4.78
C VAL A 209 -3.78 -20.20 5.63
N ARG A 210 -3.46 -21.39 6.15
CA ARG A 210 -2.20 -21.63 6.88
C ARG A 210 -1.02 -21.65 5.92
N GLU A 211 -1.13 -22.37 4.81
CA GLU A 211 -0.07 -22.41 3.79
C GLU A 211 0.26 -21.01 3.27
N PHE A 212 -0.76 -20.18 3.02
CA PHE A 212 -0.58 -18.78 2.66
C PHE A 212 0.06 -17.96 3.79
N GLN A 213 -0.38 -18.13 5.04
CA GLN A 213 0.22 -17.44 6.19
C GLN A 213 1.74 -17.71 6.31
N ASP A 214 2.15 -18.97 6.08
CA ASP A 214 3.51 -19.44 6.32
C ASP A 214 4.43 -19.34 5.09
N LYS A 215 3.89 -19.44 3.87
CA LYS A 215 4.66 -19.53 2.61
C LYS A 215 4.36 -18.43 1.58
N TYR A 216 3.50 -17.45 1.86
CA TYR A 216 3.27 -16.37 0.91
C TYR A 216 4.57 -15.61 0.61
N SER A 217 4.82 -15.38 -0.68
CA SER A 217 5.90 -14.54 -1.17
C SER A 217 5.40 -13.74 -2.39
N PRO A 218 5.82 -12.46 -2.57
CA PRO A 218 5.31 -11.61 -3.64
C PRO A 218 5.52 -12.17 -5.06
N ASP A 219 6.54 -13.00 -5.27
CA ASP A 219 6.82 -13.71 -6.54
C ASP A 219 5.77 -14.78 -6.89
N LYS A 220 4.89 -15.18 -5.96
CA LYS A 220 3.87 -16.22 -6.16
C LYS A 220 2.43 -15.71 -6.12
N VAL A 221 2.21 -14.39 -6.16
CA VAL A 221 0.86 -13.85 -6.01
C VAL A 221 -0.07 -14.22 -7.17
N LEU A 222 0.41 -14.30 -8.41
CA LEU A 222 -0.39 -14.77 -9.57
C LEU A 222 -0.77 -16.25 -9.43
N TRP A 223 0.11 -17.09 -8.87
CA TRP A 223 -0.22 -18.48 -8.56
C TRP A 223 -1.28 -18.58 -7.45
N TRP A 224 -1.18 -17.77 -6.40
CA TRP A 224 -2.21 -17.69 -5.36
C TRP A 224 -3.55 -17.15 -5.87
N TYR A 225 -3.52 -16.23 -6.84
CA TYR A 225 -4.69 -15.65 -7.46
C TYR A 225 -5.40 -16.63 -8.40
N SER A 226 -4.67 -17.35 -9.25
CA SER A 226 -5.24 -18.34 -10.17
C SER A 226 -5.77 -19.61 -9.47
N ARG A 227 -5.12 -20.04 -8.38
CA ARG A 227 -5.46 -21.26 -7.63
C ARG A 227 -6.85 -21.22 -7.01
N GLU A 228 -7.65 -22.29 -7.14
CA GLU A 228 -8.99 -22.41 -6.53
C GLU A 228 -8.93 -22.52 -4.99
N SER A 229 -8.69 -21.38 -4.34
CA SER A 229 -8.52 -21.24 -2.89
C SER A 229 -9.27 -20.03 -2.34
N PHE A 230 -9.27 -19.88 -1.02
CA PHE A 230 -9.79 -18.70 -0.31
C PHE A 230 -9.31 -17.37 -0.89
N PHE A 231 -8.09 -17.32 -1.45
CA PHE A 231 -7.50 -16.09 -1.97
C PHE A 231 -8.30 -15.56 -3.17
N TYR A 232 -8.45 -16.38 -4.22
CA TYR A 232 -9.30 -16.05 -5.37
C TYR A 232 -10.75 -15.76 -4.95
N LYS A 233 -11.30 -16.62 -4.09
CA LYS A 233 -12.72 -16.62 -3.70
C LYS A 233 -13.09 -15.37 -2.90
N THR A 234 -12.39 -15.09 -1.80
CA THR A 234 -12.65 -13.92 -0.96
C THR A 234 -12.38 -12.62 -1.73
N LEU A 235 -11.29 -12.53 -2.51
CA LEU A 235 -10.96 -11.32 -3.25
C LEU A 235 -11.99 -11.00 -4.34
N ASN A 236 -12.36 -11.97 -5.19
CA ASN A 236 -13.36 -11.74 -6.24
C ASN A 236 -14.78 -11.57 -5.68
N ALA A 237 -15.12 -12.19 -4.55
CA ALA A 237 -16.36 -11.90 -3.84
C ALA A 237 -16.41 -10.43 -3.37
N ALA A 238 -15.31 -9.92 -2.79
CA ALA A 238 -15.22 -8.54 -2.32
C ALA A 238 -15.28 -7.52 -3.47
N LEU A 239 -14.54 -7.76 -4.57
CA LEU A 239 -14.53 -6.90 -5.76
C LEU A 239 -15.89 -6.81 -6.50
N ARG A 240 -16.75 -7.83 -6.34
CA ARG A 240 -18.11 -7.84 -6.88
C ARG A 240 -19.16 -7.20 -5.96
N ALA A 241 -18.90 -7.15 -4.65
CA ALA A 241 -19.85 -6.63 -3.68
C ALA A 241 -19.63 -5.12 -3.46
N PRO A 242 -20.59 -4.22 -3.80
CA PRO A 242 -20.47 -2.76 -3.60
C PRO A 242 -20.43 -2.31 -2.12
N ALA A 243 -20.17 -3.23 -1.19
CA ALA A 243 -20.22 -3.05 0.25
C ALA A 243 -18.95 -3.53 0.97
N ASP A 244 -18.14 -4.45 0.39
CA ASP A 244 -17.00 -5.05 1.10
C ASP A 244 -15.65 -4.40 0.75
N ILE A 245 -15.62 -3.07 0.84
CA ILE A 245 -14.40 -2.27 0.64
C ILE A 245 -13.36 -2.59 1.73
N HIS A 246 -13.79 -3.06 2.91
CA HIS A 246 -12.87 -3.45 3.99
C HIS A 246 -12.05 -4.69 3.63
N THR A 247 -12.65 -5.73 3.05
CA THR A 247 -11.90 -6.87 2.55
C THR A 247 -10.95 -6.47 1.42
N ILE A 248 -11.37 -5.61 0.47
CA ILE A 248 -10.47 -5.09 -0.57
C ILE A 248 -9.28 -4.33 0.06
N PHE A 249 -9.52 -3.52 1.08
CA PHE A 249 -8.47 -2.85 1.86
C PHE A 249 -7.50 -3.85 2.52
N LEU A 250 -7.99 -4.95 3.10
CA LEU A 250 -7.13 -5.98 3.65
C LEU A 250 -6.31 -6.73 2.58
N PHE A 251 -6.87 -6.89 1.38
CA PHE A 251 -6.18 -7.46 0.23
C PHE A 251 -5.24 -6.50 -0.51
N ARG A 252 -5.23 -5.19 -0.18
CA ARG A 252 -4.58 -4.15 -1.00
C ARG A 252 -3.11 -4.41 -1.36
N ASN A 253 -2.29 -4.92 -0.42
CA ASN A 253 -0.89 -5.23 -0.70
C ASN A 253 -0.74 -6.31 -1.77
N TYR A 254 -1.61 -7.32 -1.72
CA TYR A 254 -1.61 -8.42 -2.67
C TYR A 254 -2.13 -7.98 -4.05
N ILE A 255 -3.05 -7.02 -4.09
CA ILE A 255 -3.47 -6.34 -5.33
C ILE A 255 -2.29 -5.56 -5.93
N THR A 256 -1.52 -4.85 -5.11
CA THR A 256 -0.28 -4.16 -5.53
C THR A 256 0.80 -5.14 -5.99
N ASP A 257 0.99 -6.27 -5.30
CA ASP A 257 1.90 -7.34 -5.74
C ASP A 257 1.47 -7.93 -7.11
N ILE A 258 0.16 -8.14 -7.33
CA ILE A 258 -0.37 -8.57 -8.64
C ILE A 258 -0.06 -7.51 -9.69
N GLN A 259 -0.30 -6.22 -9.41
CA GLN A 259 0.00 -5.14 -10.35
C GLN A 259 1.49 -5.17 -10.78
N HIS A 260 2.41 -5.23 -9.82
CA HIS A 260 3.85 -5.32 -10.11
C HIS A 260 4.19 -6.57 -10.94
N GLN A 261 3.53 -7.72 -10.71
CA GLN A 261 3.73 -8.89 -11.57
C GLN A 261 3.18 -8.70 -12.99
N LEU A 262 2.01 -8.06 -13.15
CA LEU A 262 1.45 -7.78 -14.47
C LEU A 262 2.30 -6.76 -15.25
N GLU A 263 2.89 -5.77 -14.57
CA GLU A 263 3.86 -4.83 -15.17
C GLU A 263 5.14 -5.54 -15.63
N ASN A 264 5.70 -6.42 -14.80
CA ASN A 264 6.93 -7.16 -15.13
C ASN A 264 6.76 -8.18 -16.28
N HIS A 265 5.55 -8.72 -16.46
CA HIS A 265 5.23 -9.72 -17.49
C HIS A 265 4.35 -9.16 -18.62
N GLN A 266 4.24 -7.83 -18.73
CA GLN A 266 3.35 -7.17 -19.68
C GLN A 266 3.62 -7.62 -21.12
N ALA A 267 2.54 -7.84 -21.88
CA ALA A 267 2.65 -8.21 -23.29
C ALA A 267 3.43 -7.15 -24.08
N LYS A 268 4.16 -7.56 -25.12
CA LYS A 268 4.95 -6.64 -25.98
C LYS A 268 4.25 -6.26 -27.28
N ASP A 269 3.42 -7.18 -27.78
CA ASP A 269 2.68 -7.06 -29.02
C ASP A 269 1.18 -7.00 -28.74
N PRO A 270 0.36 -6.41 -29.64
CA PRO A 270 -1.08 -6.40 -29.52
C PRO A 270 -1.63 -7.82 -29.50
N VAL A 271 -2.53 -8.08 -28.55
CA VAL A 271 -3.16 -9.40 -28.38
C VAL A 271 -4.67 -9.29 -28.50
N ARG A 272 -5.28 -10.31 -29.10
CA ARG A 272 -6.73 -10.52 -29.07
C ARG A 272 -7.05 -11.66 -28.12
N VAL A 273 -7.85 -11.37 -27.11
CA VAL A 273 -8.24 -12.32 -26.07
C VAL A 273 -9.75 -12.56 -26.06
N TYR A 274 -10.14 -13.64 -25.37
CA TYR A 274 -11.48 -14.18 -25.37
C TYR A 274 -11.89 -14.56 -23.94
N ARG A 275 -13.11 -14.21 -23.54
CA ARG A 275 -13.74 -14.72 -22.32
C ARG A 275 -15.20 -15.02 -22.61
N SER A 276 -15.66 -16.21 -22.24
CA SER A 276 -17.08 -16.54 -22.37
C SER A 276 -17.81 -16.52 -21.05
N GLN A 277 -19.08 -16.16 -21.08
CA GLN A 277 -19.91 -16.05 -19.89
C GLN A 277 -21.41 -16.18 -20.24
N MET A 278 -22.21 -16.73 -19.33
CA MET A 278 -23.66 -16.58 -19.37
C MET A 278 -24.03 -15.27 -18.66
N ILE A 279 -24.81 -14.40 -19.31
CA ILE A 279 -25.38 -13.19 -18.70
C ILE A 279 -26.91 -13.20 -18.83
N SER A 280 -27.61 -12.39 -18.03
CA SER A 280 -29.05 -12.23 -18.20
C SER A 280 -29.39 -11.50 -19.49
N THR A 281 -30.57 -11.80 -20.05
CA THR A 281 -31.07 -11.09 -21.24
C THR A 281 -31.14 -9.57 -20.99
N ASN A 282 -31.44 -9.13 -19.76
CA ASN A 282 -31.47 -7.72 -19.40
C ASN A 282 -30.09 -7.04 -19.44
N GLU A 283 -29.05 -7.68 -18.91
CA GLU A 283 -27.66 -7.18 -19.01
C GLU A 283 -27.20 -7.10 -20.48
N LEU A 284 -27.59 -8.08 -21.30
CA LEU A 284 -27.29 -8.04 -22.74
C LEU A 284 -27.99 -6.87 -23.46
N GLU A 285 -29.26 -6.58 -23.15
CA GLU A 285 -29.95 -5.43 -23.73
C GLU A 285 -29.34 -4.09 -23.30
N THR A 286 -28.89 -3.96 -22.04
CA THR A 286 -28.11 -2.80 -21.60
C THR A 286 -26.82 -2.66 -22.43
N LEU A 287 -26.04 -3.73 -22.58
CA LEU A 287 -24.80 -3.71 -23.36
C LEU A 287 -25.06 -3.37 -24.84
N LYS A 288 -26.16 -3.82 -25.44
CA LYS A 288 -26.54 -3.41 -26.82
C LYS A 288 -26.79 -1.91 -26.97
N GLN A 289 -27.34 -1.27 -25.93
CA GLN A 289 -27.64 0.18 -25.93
C GLN A 289 -26.37 1.03 -25.73
N CYS A 290 -25.37 0.50 -25.02
CA CYS A 290 -24.13 1.20 -24.67
C CYS A 290 -23.03 1.14 -25.74
N ARG A 291 -23.38 0.97 -27.02
CA ARG A 291 -22.39 0.92 -28.11
C ARG A 291 -21.63 2.25 -28.24
N GLY A 292 -20.31 2.17 -28.32
CA GLY A 292 -19.39 3.31 -28.36
C GLY A 292 -19.06 3.90 -26.98
N GLN A 293 -19.70 3.42 -25.90
CA GLN A 293 -19.45 3.88 -24.53
C GLN A 293 -18.26 3.14 -23.89
N PHE A 294 -17.80 3.67 -22.77
CA PHE A 294 -16.73 3.09 -21.97
C PHE A 294 -17.29 2.13 -20.92
N ILE A 295 -16.60 1.01 -20.75
CA ILE A 295 -16.86 -0.08 -19.80
C ILE A 295 -15.63 -0.21 -18.89
N SER A 296 -15.84 -0.10 -17.58
CA SER A 296 -14.85 -0.37 -16.54
C SER A 296 -15.20 -1.66 -15.82
N VAL A 297 -14.24 -2.57 -15.68
CA VAL A 297 -14.42 -3.81 -14.91
C VAL A 297 -13.75 -3.64 -13.55
N ASN A 298 -14.53 -3.62 -12.47
CA ASN A 298 -14.02 -3.39 -11.11
C ASN A 298 -13.48 -4.67 -10.42
N SER A 299 -13.37 -5.77 -11.17
CA SER A 299 -12.64 -6.97 -10.80
C SER A 299 -11.48 -7.20 -11.77
N PHE A 300 -10.54 -8.09 -11.44
CA PHE A 300 -9.63 -8.59 -12.46
C PHE A 300 -10.42 -9.25 -13.59
N PHE A 301 -9.94 -9.14 -14.82
CA PHE A 301 -10.59 -9.75 -15.97
C PHE A 301 -9.68 -10.83 -16.55
N SER A 302 -9.94 -12.09 -16.15
CA SER A 302 -9.25 -13.26 -16.67
C SER A 302 -9.84 -13.65 -18.04
N THR A 303 -8.97 -13.88 -19.01
CA THR A 303 -9.29 -14.13 -20.43
C THR A 303 -8.31 -15.16 -20.99
N SER A 304 -8.56 -15.72 -22.18
CA SER A 304 -7.63 -16.63 -22.85
C SER A 304 -7.33 -16.16 -24.28
N ILE A 305 -6.11 -16.40 -24.76
CA ILE A 305 -5.78 -16.22 -26.19
C ILE A 305 -6.41 -17.30 -27.09
N ASP A 306 -6.78 -18.47 -26.53
CA ASP A 306 -7.47 -19.52 -27.28
C ASP A 306 -9.00 -19.32 -27.24
N LYS A 307 -9.54 -18.96 -28.41
CA LYS A 307 -10.97 -18.80 -28.64
C LYS A 307 -11.78 -20.09 -28.46
N GLN A 308 -11.24 -21.24 -28.85
CA GLN A 308 -11.94 -22.52 -28.72
C GLN A 308 -11.97 -22.96 -27.26
N LEU A 309 -10.88 -22.76 -26.53
CA LEU A 309 -10.82 -23.01 -25.11
C LEU A 309 -11.78 -22.10 -24.34
N ALA A 310 -11.77 -20.79 -24.64
CA ALA A 310 -12.72 -19.83 -24.10
C ALA A 310 -14.19 -20.23 -24.37
N LEU A 311 -14.50 -20.73 -25.56
CA LEU A 311 -15.83 -21.24 -25.91
C LEU A 311 -16.18 -22.55 -25.20
N SER A 312 -15.21 -23.41 -24.85
CA SER A 312 -15.45 -24.68 -24.15
C SER A 312 -16.00 -24.50 -22.73
N PHE A 313 -15.80 -23.33 -22.13
CA PHE A 313 -16.41 -22.94 -20.86
C PHE A 313 -17.91 -22.62 -20.97
N LEU A 314 -18.46 -22.36 -22.17
CA LEU A 314 -19.91 -22.21 -22.37
C LEU A 314 -20.62 -23.56 -22.36
N LYS A 315 -21.12 -23.96 -21.20
CA LYS A 315 -22.03 -25.10 -21.07
C LYS A 315 -23.46 -24.58 -20.90
N VAL A 316 -24.15 -24.37 -22.01
CA VAL A 316 -25.53 -23.87 -22.05
C VAL A 316 -26.46 -24.86 -21.32
N PRO A 317 -27.12 -24.48 -20.21
CA PRO A 317 -27.97 -25.39 -19.47
C PRO A 317 -29.30 -25.66 -20.18
N HIS A 318 -29.87 -26.85 -19.99
CA HIS A 318 -31.26 -27.11 -20.36
C HIS A 318 -32.20 -26.37 -19.38
N GLY A 319 -33.04 -25.47 -19.90
CA GLY A 319 -34.15 -24.86 -19.15
C GLY A 319 -33.91 -23.48 -18.53
N THR A 320 -33.15 -22.59 -19.19
CA THR A 320 -32.93 -21.21 -18.71
C THR A 320 -33.53 -20.17 -19.67
N GLU A 321 -34.81 -19.80 -19.46
CA GLU A 321 -35.58 -18.92 -20.35
C GLU A 321 -35.17 -17.42 -20.34
N ASN A 322 -34.14 -17.02 -19.60
CA ASN A 322 -33.72 -15.61 -19.43
C ASN A 322 -32.19 -15.42 -19.39
N LEU A 323 -31.41 -16.33 -19.99
CA LEU A 323 -29.95 -16.26 -20.06
C LEU A 323 -29.46 -16.34 -21.51
N GLU A 324 -28.43 -15.56 -21.81
CA GLU A 324 -27.81 -15.48 -23.13
C GLU A 324 -26.33 -15.86 -23.02
N ALA A 325 -25.87 -16.68 -23.97
CA ALA A 325 -24.46 -17.06 -24.07
C ALA A 325 -23.67 -15.93 -24.75
N VAL A 326 -22.66 -15.40 -24.06
CA VAL A 326 -21.80 -14.31 -24.52
C VAL A 326 -20.35 -14.75 -24.63
N LEU A 327 -19.68 -14.28 -25.67
CA LEU A 327 -18.24 -14.27 -25.86
C LEU A 327 -17.76 -12.82 -25.93
N PHE A 328 -17.04 -12.37 -24.92
CA PHE A 328 -16.22 -11.17 -25.00
C PHE A 328 -15.02 -11.45 -25.90
N GLN A 329 -14.78 -10.57 -26.87
CA GLN A 329 -13.61 -10.55 -27.73
C GLN A 329 -12.95 -9.18 -27.57
N ILE A 330 -11.76 -9.15 -27.00
CA ILE A 330 -11.08 -7.91 -26.61
C ILE A 330 -9.81 -7.75 -27.44
N ASP A 331 -9.65 -6.59 -28.06
CA ASP A 331 -8.38 -6.16 -28.66
C ASP A 331 -7.62 -5.29 -27.66
N ALA A 332 -6.40 -5.71 -27.31
CA ALA A 332 -5.58 -5.02 -26.32
C ALA A 332 -4.16 -4.76 -26.88
N ASP A 333 -3.78 -3.48 -26.99
CA ASP A 333 -2.45 -3.08 -27.40
C ASP A 333 -1.66 -2.55 -26.18
N PRO A 334 -0.64 -3.27 -25.70
CA PRO A 334 0.12 -2.88 -24.52
C PRO A 334 1.07 -1.70 -24.77
N ARG A 335 1.20 -1.23 -26.01
CA ARG A 335 2.07 -0.12 -26.42
C ARG A 335 1.38 1.23 -26.33
N MET A 336 0.07 1.24 -26.02
CA MET A 336 -0.70 2.44 -25.65
C MET A 336 -0.38 2.86 -24.21
N GLY A 337 -0.62 4.12 -23.86
CA GLY A 337 -0.31 4.69 -22.55
C GLY A 337 -1.27 4.23 -21.44
N ILE A 338 -1.17 2.95 -21.05
CA ILE A 338 -2.06 2.33 -20.07
C ILE A 338 -1.44 2.28 -18.67
N THR A 339 -2.13 2.82 -17.66
CA THR A 339 -1.75 2.72 -16.23
C THR A 339 -2.23 1.45 -15.55
N LYS A 340 -3.17 0.73 -16.17
CA LYS A 340 -3.66 -0.58 -15.71
C LYS A 340 -3.03 -1.68 -16.55
N PRO A 341 -2.04 -2.43 -16.03
CA PRO A 341 -1.32 -3.44 -16.78
C PRO A 341 -2.21 -4.66 -17.10
N PHE A 342 -1.80 -5.42 -18.11
CA PHE A 342 -2.28 -6.77 -18.35
C PHE A 342 -1.13 -7.63 -18.86
N ALA A 343 -1.15 -8.92 -18.54
CA ALA A 343 -0.09 -9.85 -18.92
C ALA A 343 -0.65 -11.22 -19.27
N ASP A 344 0.09 -11.95 -20.10
CA ASP A 344 -0.02 -13.41 -20.19
C ASP A 344 0.57 -13.98 -18.89
N ILE A 345 -0.27 -14.67 -18.12
CA ILE A 345 0.09 -15.27 -16.83
C ILE A 345 0.15 -16.79 -16.90
N THR A 346 0.11 -17.40 -18.10
CA THR A 346 0.04 -18.85 -18.31
C THR A 346 1.12 -19.63 -17.54
N GLU A 347 2.36 -19.12 -17.50
CA GLU A 347 3.46 -19.78 -16.79
C GLU A 347 3.38 -19.66 -15.26
N TYR A 348 2.59 -18.71 -14.76
CA TYR A 348 2.41 -18.36 -13.34
C TYR A 348 1.06 -18.83 -12.77
N SER A 349 0.11 -19.18 -13.64
CA SER A 349 -1.19 -19.73 -13.28
C SER A 349 -1.09 -21.17 -12.77
N GLU A 350 -1.99 -21.58 -11.88
CA GLU A 350 -2.18 -23.01 -11.55
C GLU A 350 -2.66 -23.80 -12.78
N TYR A 351 -3.34 -23.14 -13.72
CA TYR A 351 -3.92 -23.74 -14.93
C TYR A 351 -3.10 -23.40 -16.18
N LYS A 352 -1.91 -24.00 -16.31
CA LYS A 352 -0.98 -23.77 -17.43
C LYS A 352 -1.55 -24.06 -18.82
N ASP A 353 -2.60 -24.86 -18.91
CA ASP A 353 -3.25 -25.19 -20.19
C ASP A 353 -4.32 -24.14 -20.61
N GLU A 354 -4.63 -23.13 -19.78
CA GLU A 354 -5.70 -22.16 -20.04
C GLU A 354 -5.28 -20.96 -20.92
N ALA A 355 -3.98 -20.81 -21.19
CA ALA A 355 -3.41 -19.71 -21.98
C ALA A 355 -3.90 -18.32 -21.48
N GLU A 356 -3.84 -18.15 -20.15
CA GLU A 356 -4.55 -17.12 -19.40
C GLU A 356 -3.88 -15.74 -19.52
N VAL A 357 -4.64 -14.74 -19.95
CA VAL A 357 -4.28 -13.31 -19.93
C VAL A 357 -5.14 -12.59 -18.91
N LEU A 358 -4.50 -11.96 -17.92
CA LEU A 358 -5.14 -11.28 -16.81
C LEU A 358 -5.01 -9.76 -16.93
N PHE A 359 -6.15 -9.06 -16.95
CA PHE A 359 -6.20 -7.60 -16.87
C PHE A 359 -6.34 -7.15 -15.42
N MET A 360 -5.61 -6.10 -15.06
CA MET A 360 -5.73 -5.44 -13.76
C MET A 360 -7.15 -4.93 -13.52
N LEU A 361 -7.59 -4.97 -12.27
CA LEU A 361 -8.88 -4.40 -11.89
C LEU A 361 -8.91 -2.89 -12.13
N GLY A 362 -10.03 -2.39 -12.62
CA GLY A 362 -10.19 -1.01 -13.09
C GLY A 362 -9.72 -0.77 -14.53
N SER A 363 -9.33 -1.78 -15.30
CA SER A 363 -9.10 -1.60 -16.75
C SER A 363 -10.36 -1.10 -17.47
N ILE A 364 -10.16 -0.16 -18.40
CA ILE A 364 -11.20 0.54 -19.14
C ILE A 364 -11.16 0.10 -20.60
N PHE A 365 -12.32 -0.22 -21.15
CA PHE A 365 -12.51 -0.71 -22.51
C PHE A 365 -13.61 0.07 -23.20
N ARG A 366 -13.47 0.33 -24.51
CA ARG A 366 -14.56 0.85 -25.34
C ARG A 366 -15.38 -0.31 -25.90
N LEU A 367 -16.70 -0.20 -25.87
CA LEU A 367 -17.60 -1.20 -26.47
C LEU A 367 -17.81 -0.90 -27.96
N ASP A 368 -17.18 -1.65 -28.86
CA ASP A 368 -17.23 -1.39 -30.30
C ASP A 368 -18.51 -1.95 -30.96
N SER A 369 -18.91 -3.18 -30.59
CA SER A 369 -20.15 -3.80 -31.09
C SER A 369 -20.67 -4.96 -30.25
N VAL A 370 -21.98 -5.24 -30.36
CA VAL A 370 -22.63 -6.45 -29.83
C VAL A 370 -23.35 -7.13 -30.99
N ASN A 371 -22.84 -8.28 -31.43
CA ASN A 371 -23.28 -8.96 -32.65
C ASN A 371 -23.59 -10.44 -32.38
N ARG A 372 -24.53 -11.05 -33.12
CA ARG A 372 -24.80 -12.49 -32.98
C ARG A 372 -23.86 -13.32 -33.86
N SER A 373 -23.36 -14.46 -33.38
CA SER A 373 -22.46 -15.33 -34.15
C SER A 373 -23.14 -15.95 -35.38
N LYS A 374 -22.34 -16.39 -36.37
CA LYS A 374 -22.85 -16.92 -37.66
C LYS A 374 -23.83 -18.09 -37.55
N HIS A 375 -23.81 -18.83 -36.45
CA HIS A 375 -24.71 -19.96 -36.18
C HIS A 375 -25.83 -19.62 -35.18
N GLY A 376 -25.96 -18.37 -34.75
CA GLY A 376 -27.04 -17.89 -33.87
C GLY A 376 -26.92 -18.29 -32.38
N GLN A 377 -25.92 -19.08 -32.01
CA GLN A 377 -25.83 -19.72 -30.68
C GLN A 377 -25.19 -18.85 -29.59
N VAL A 378 -24.39 -17.84 -29.94
CA VAL A 378 -23.59 -17.03 -29.01
C VAL A 378 -23.57 -15.58 -29.48
N TRP A 379 -23.68 -14.62 -28.55
CA TRP A 379 -23.44 -13.20 -28.80
C TRP A 379 -21.96 -12.87 -28.64
N ILE A 380 -21.41 -12.12 -29.58
CA ILE A 380 -20.03 -11.63 -29.58
C ILE A 380 -20.05 -10.17 -29.17
N ILE A 381 -19.41 -9.85 -28.04
CA ILE A 381 -19.22 -8.50 -27.54
C ILE A 381 -17.78 -8.10 -27.88
N GLN A 382 -17.62 -7.16 -28.79
CA GLN A 382 -16.31 -6.67 -29.21
C GLN A 382 -15.93 -5.42 -28.42
N MET A 383 -14.75 -5.45 -27.81
CA MET A 383 -14.22 -4.37 -26.98
C MET A 383 -12.77 -4.07 -27.35
N THR A 384 -12.34 -2.84 -27.17
CA THR A 384 -10.95 -2.40 -27.33
C THR A 384 -10.45 -1.81 -26.02
N LEU A 385 -9.25 -2.18 -25.56
CA LEU A 385 -8.62 -1.56 -24.39
C LEU A 385 -8.30 -0.09 -24.70
N CYS A 386 -8.71 0.83 -23.82
CA CYS A 386 -8.54 2.27 -24.02
C CYS A 386 -7.13 2.75 -23.65
N ASN A 387 -6.70 3.86 -24.23
CA ASN A 387 -5.52 4.59 -23.79
C ASN A 387 -5.93 5.63 -22.72
N ASP A 388 -5.16 5.80 -21.65
CA ASP A 388 -5.47 6.78 -20.60
C ASP A 388 -5.30 8.23 -21.09
N ASP A 389 -4.57 8.42 -22.19
CA ASP A 389 -4.44 9.70 -22.90
C ASP A 389 -5.61 10.02 -23.86
N GLU A 390 -6.65 9.18 -23.96
CA GLU A 390 -7.87 9.54 -24.71
C GLU A 390 -8.50 10.82 -24.13
N HIS A 391 -8.67 11.85 -24.95
CA HIS A 391 -9.02 13.21 -24.52
C HIS A 391 -10.22 13.27 -23.59
N ASP A 392 -11.27 12.52 -23.94
CA ASP A 392 -12.53 12.45 -23.20
C ASP A 392 -12.32 11.86 -21.80
N LEU A 393 -11.58 10.74 -21.71
CA LEU A 393 -11.29 10.04 -20.45
C LEU A 393 -10.32 10.85 -19.56
N LYS A 394 -9.31 11.45 -20.19
CA LYS A 394 -8.23 12.18 -19.53
C LYS A 394 -8.73 13.34 -18.69
N GLN A 395 -9.67 14.15 -19.21
CA GLN A 395 -10.21 15.31 -18.48
C GLN A 395 -10.94 14.87 -17.20
N VAL A 396 -11.85 13.89 -17.30
CA VAL A 396 -12.65 13.39 -16.17
C VAL A 396 -11.78 12.75 -15.09
N LEU A 397 -10.77 11.96 -15.50
CA LEU A 397 -9.84 11.36 -14.55
C LEU A 397 -8.86 12.38 -13.96
N MET A 398 -8.42 13.39 -14.70
CA MET A 398 -7.52 14.43 -14.18
C MET A 398 -8.20 15.31 -13.12
N ASP A 399 -9.38 15.86 -13.39
CA ASP A 399 -10.06 16.77 -12.46
C ASP A 399 -10.36 16.10 -11.10
N MET A 400 -10.71 14.81 -11.11
CA MET A 400 -10.91 14.04 -9.87
C MET A 400 -9.60 13.51 -9.26
N LYS A 401 -8.55 13.26 -10.06
CA LYS A 401 -7.21 12.98 -9.52
C LYS A 401 -6.64 14.23 -8.83
N GLU A 402 -6.76 15.43 -9.37
CA GLU A 402 -6.27 16.64 -8.67
C GLU A 402 -6.98 16.87 -7.32
N GLN A 403 -8.26 16.53 -7.19
CA GLN A 403 -9.02 16.69 -5.94
C GLN A 403 -8.68 15.65 -4.86
N PHE A 404 -8.41 14.39 -5.23
CA PHE A 404 -8.25 13.28 -4.27
C PHE A 404 -6.84 12.64 -4.26
N VAL A 405 -6.03 12.89 -5.29
CA VAL A 405 -4.71 12.31 -5.53
C VAL A 405 -3.62 13.39 -5.48
N SER A 406 -2.97 13.46 -4.32
CA SER A 406 -1.59 13.98 -4.23
C SER A 406 -0.62 12.82 -3.99
N GLU A 407 0.68 13.09 -4.06
CA GLU A 407 1.77 12.10 -3.98
C GLU A 407 1.69 11.20 -2.74
N GLU A 408 1.18 11.71 -1.61
CA GLU A 408 1.02 10.95 -0.37
C GLU A 408 -0.44 10.47 -0.17
N THR A 409 -0.64 9.17 0.05
CA THR A 409 -1.96 8.55 0.27
C THR A 409 -2.06 7.95 1.66
N ASN A 410 -3.09 8.31 2.43
CA ASN A 410 -3.26 7.92 3.84
C ASN A 410 -4.73 7.56 4.17
N LEU A 411 -4.95 7.02 5.38
CA LEU A 411 -6.28 6.56 5.82
C LEU A 411 -7.33 7.69 5.91
N GLN A 412 -6.92 8.94 6.15
CA GLN A 412 -7.83 10.09 6.11
C GLN A 412 -8.36 10.35 4.70
N LYS A 413 -7.51 10.25 3.67
CA LYS A 413 -7.96 10.35 2.28
C LYS A 413 -8.90 9.22 1.89
N LEU A 414 -8.61 7.98 2.30
CA LEU A 414 -9.54 6.86 2.14
C LEU A 414 -10.90 7.17 2.80
N GLY A 415 -10.90 7.67 4.04
CA GLY A 415 -12.12 8.08 4.73
C GLY A 415 -12.90 9.19 4.00
N LYS A 416 -12.21 10.16 3.40
CA LYS A 416 -12.84 11.23 2.59
C LYS A 416 -13.47 10.70 1.30
N ILE A 417 -12.76 9.87 0.55
CA ILE A 417 -13.30 9.20 -0.65
C ILE A 417 -14.53 8.36 -0.27
N LEU A 418 -14.48 7.62 0.84
CA LEU A 418 -15.60 6.83 1.34
C LEU A 418 -16.81 7.68 1.76
N LEU A 419 -16.59 8.88 2.30
CA LEU A 419 -17.67 9.80 2.65
C LEU A 419 -18.41 10.30 1.39
N GLU A 420 -17.68 10.69 0.34
CA GLU A 420 -18.24 11.06 -0.96
C GLU A 420 -18.97 9.89 -1.65
N MET A 421 -18.49 8.65 -1.45
CA MET A 421 -19.17 7.42 -1.87
C MET A 421 -20.40 7.06 -1.01
N GLY A 422 -20.81 7.90 -0.06
CA GLY A 422 -21.96 7.64 0.81
C GLY A 422 -21.75 6.47 1.79
N LYS A 423 -20.51 6.21 2.23
CA LYS A 423 -20.14 5.15 3.18
C LYS A 423 -19.65 5.74 4.54
N PRO A 424 -20.48 6.50 5.27
CA PRO A 424 -20.04 7.20 6.48
C PRO A 424 -19.52 6.25 7.58
N ASP A 425 -20.16 5.11 7.82
CA ASP A 425 -19.71 4.16 8.87
C ASP A 425 -18.28 3.66 8.61
N LEU A 426 -17.96 3.39 7.34
CA LEU A 426 -16.64 2.92 6.93
C LEU A 426 -15.60 4.07 6.91
N ALA A 427 -16.01 5.28 6.52
CA ALA A 427 -15.19 6.47 6.66
C ALA A 427 -14.82 6.71 8.14
N GLN A 428 -15.79 6.61 9.05
CA GLN A 428 -15.58 6.70 10.50
C GLN A 428 -14.60 5.64 11.00
N GLN A 429 -14.75 4.38 10.57
CA GLN A 429 -13.82 3.30 10.92
C GLN A 429 -12.37 3.64 10.53
N TYR A 430 -12.13 4.16 9.32
CA TYR A 430 -10.76 4.51 8.88
C TYR A 430 -10.23 5.79 9.51
N PHE A 431 -11.07 6.80 9.79
CA PHE A 431 -10.67 7.97 10.58
C PHE A 431 -10.25 7.57 12.00
N ILE A 432 -11.00 6.68 12.66
CA ILE A 432 -10.64 6.14 14.00
C ILE A 432 -9.36 5.31 13.92
N ARG A 433 -9.23 4.40 12.94
CA ARG A 433 -8.03 3.58 12.75
C ARG A 433 -6.77 4.43 12.52
N MET A 434 -6.90 5.59 11.84
CA MET A 434 -5.81 6.56 11.72
C MET A 434 -5.55 7.30 13.03
N LEU A 435 -6.61 7.74 13.72
CA LEU A 435 -6.51 8.43 15.01
C LEU A 435 -5.76 7.59 16.06
N GLU A 436 -5.98 6.28 16.08
CA GLU A 436 -5.29 5.31 16.94
C GLU A 436 -3.79 5.17 16.61
N GLN A 437 -3.39 5.38 15.35
CA GLN A 437 -1.99 5.34 14.90
C GLN A 437 -1.23 6.64 15.21
N LEU A 438 -1.93 7.77 15.37
CA LEU A 438 -1.32 9.07 15.66
C LEU A 438 -1.06 9.26 17.16
N LEU A 439 0.03 9.95 17.52
CA LEU A 439 0.32 10.32 18.91
C LEU A 439 -0.75 11.25 19.50
N PRO A 440 -1.02 11.23 20.82
CA PRO A 440 -2.09 12.03 21.46
C PRO A 440 -2.09 13.53 21.12
N ASN A 441 -0.92 14.12 20.90
CA ASN A 441 -0.73 15.54 20.61
C ASN A 441 -0.43 15.84 19.12
N ASP A 442 -0.58 14.87 18.23
CA ASP A 442 -0.28 15.04 16.80
C ASP A 442 -1.25 16.05 16.15
N PRO A 443 -0.76 17.10 15.45
CA PRO A 443 -1.62 18.08 14.78
C PRO A 443 -2.63 17.48 13.80
N LEU A 444 -2.32 16.36 13.13
CA LEU A 444 -3.23 15.68 12.19
C LEU A 444 -4.49 15.14 12.89
N ARG A 445 -4.46 14.95 14.22
CA ARG A 445 -5.66 14.62 15.00
C ARG A 445 -6.69 15.75 14.98
N ILE A 446 -6.29 17.02 14.81
CA ILE A 446 -7.23 18.14 14.72
C ILE A 446 -8.11 17.95 13.47
N ASP A 447 -7.50 17.68 12.32
CA ASP A 447 -8.22 17.51 11.07
C ASP A 447 -9.10 16.25 11.10
N LEU A 448 -8.61 15.14 11.67
CA LEU A 448 -9.42 13.93 11.90
C LEU A 448 -10.60 14.18 12.86
N TYR A 449 -10.43 14.98 13.92
CA TYR A 449 -11.55 15.38 14.78
C TYR A 449 -12.55 16.29 14.07
N LEU A 450 -12.11 17.14 13.14
CA LEU A 450 -13.01 17.95 12.31
C LEU A 450 -13.75 17.10 11.28
N ASP A 451 -13.09 16.11 10.66
CA ASP A 451 -13.69 15.14 9.74
C ASP A 451 -14.73 14.27 10.49
N LEU A 452 -14.38 13.70 11.65
CA LEU A 452 -15.30 12.95 12.52
C LEU A 452 -16.47 13.83 13.02
N GLY A 453 -16.21 15.07 13.40
CA GLY A 453 -17.26 16.01 13.80
C GLY A 453 -18.18 16.38 12.64
N THR A 454 -17.69 16.41 11.41
CA THR A 454 -18.50 16.64 10.21
C THR A 454 -19.36 15.41 9.90
N LEU A 455 -18.80 14.21 10.03
CA LEU A 455 -19.49 12.93 9.86
C LEU A 455 -20.65 12.76 10.86
N GLU A 456 -20.42 12.99 12.15
CA GLU A 456 -21.47 12.94 13.18
C GLU A 456 -22.53 14.04 12.97
N SER A 457 -22.18 15.18 12.35
CA SER A 457 -23.14 16.21 11.95
C SER A 457 -24.05 15.76 10.82
N TYR A 458 -23.50 15.05 9.81
CA TYR A 458 -24.30 14.46 8.73
C TYR A 458 -25.21 13.33 9.24
N ALA A 459 -24.78 12.57 10.25
CA ALA A 459 -25.60 11.58 10.94
C ALA A 459 -26.65 12.18 11.89
N GLY A 460 -26.71 13.51 12.05
CA GLY A 460 -27.65 14.20 12.95
C GLY A 460 -27.29 14.14 14.43
N HIS A 461 -26.15 13.54 14.81
CA HIS A 461 -25.66 13.49 16.18
C HIS A 461 -24.94 14.79 16.56
N LEU A 462 -25.69 15.90 16.65
CA LEU A 462 -25.15 17.23 16.92
C LEU A 462 -24.30 17.31 18.20
N ASP A 463 -24.66 16.57 19.26
CA ASP A 463 -23.89 16.52 20.51
C ASP A 463 -22.51 15.88 20.30
N LYS A 464 -22.44 14.73 19.60
CA LYS A 464 -21.15 14.09 19.24
C LYS A 464 -20.33 14.94 18.28
N SER A 465 -20.99 15.63 17.34
CA SER A 465 -20.34 16.60 16.46
C SER A 465 -19.68 17.72 17.27
N MET A 466 -20.39 18.25 18.27
CA MET A 466 -19.85 19.24 19.20
C MET A 466 -18.72 18.66 20.05
N GLU A 467 -18.82 17.43 20.56
CA GLU A 467 -17.71 16.78 21.30
C GLU A 467 -16.44 16.66 20.46
N TRP A 468 -16.53 16.22 19.20
CA TRP A 468 -15.36 16.13 18.31
C TRP A 468 -14.80 17.52 17.96
N ARG A 469 -15.65 18.51 17.66
CA ARG A 469 -15.22 19.90 17.45
C ARG A 469 -14.62 20.52 18.72
N GLN A 470 -15.10 20.16 19.90
CA GLN A 470 -14.52 20.54 21.19
C GLN A 470 -13.17 19.86 21.41
N LYS A 471 -13.00 18.56 21.09
CA LYS A 471 -11.69 17.88 21.10
C LYS A 471 -10.70 18.53 20.12
N ALA A 472 -11.15 18.90 18.92
CA ALA A 472 -10.35 19.67 17.95
C ALA A 472 -9.93 21.03 18.51
N SER A 473 -10.87 21.80 19.07
CA SER A 473 -10.59 23.12 19.66
C SER A 473 -9.74 23.05 20.92
N ALA A 474 -9.95 22.05 21.77
CA ALA A 474 -9.18 21.79 22.98
C ALA A 474 -7.76 21.36 22.63
N LEU A 475 -7.57 20.43 21.69
CA LEU A 475 -6.24 20.05 21.20
C LEU A 475 -5.56 21.21 20.48
N LYS A 476 -6.28 22.01 19.68
CA LYS A 476 -5.72 23.23 19.05
C LYS A 476 -5.28 24.26 20.09
N LYS A 477 -6.09 24.49 21.14
CA LYS A 477 -5.73 25.36 22.28
C LYS A 477 -4.60 24.78 23.11
N GLN A 478 -4.53 23.45 23.27
CA GLN A 478 -3.45 22.76 23.95
C GLN A 478 -2.16 22.87 23.16
N ILE A 479 -2.19 22.72 21.83
CA ILE A 479 -1.04 22.92 20.93
C ILE A 479 -0.62 24.40 20.90
N GLN A 480 -1.57 25.34 20.98
CA GLN A 480 -1.28 26.78 21.09
C GLN A 480 -0.74 27.17 22.48
N SER A 481 -1.22 26.56 23.57
CA SER A 481 -0.71 26.81 24.92
C SER A 481 0.61 26.07 25.17
N THR A 482 0.83 24.88 24.62
CA THR A 482 2.12 24.18 24.61
C THR A 482 3.14 24.91 23.73
N SER A 483 2.76 25.50 22.59
CA SER A 483 3.71 26.38 21.88
C SER A 483 4.07 27.65 22.67
N SER A 484 3.30 28.02 23.69
CA SER A 484 3.69 29.04 24.70
C SER A 484 4.30 28.51 26.01
N SER A 485 4.38 27.19 26.25
CA SER A 485 4.81 26.65 27.56
C SER A 485 5.47 25.25 27.61
N ILE A 486 5.34 24.45 26.54
CA ILE A 486 5.82 23.06 26.41
C ILE A 486 6.40 22.87 25.00
N SER A 487 7.67 23.23 24.85
CA SER A 487 8.49 22.96 23.66
C SER A 487 9.01 21.51 23.65
N LYS A 488 8.20 20.50 24.01
CA LYS A 488 8.68 19.12 24.20
C LYS A 488 7.80 18.06 23.53
N GLN A 489 8.43 17.35 22.58
CA GLN A 489 7.99 16.14 21.85
C GLN A 489 6.78 16.30 20.90
N LYS A 490 6.74 15.69 19.70
CA LYS A 490 7.68 14.77 19.01
C LYS A 490 7.53 14.98 17.48
N ASN A 491 8.64 15.00 16.73
CA ASN A 491 8.67 14.81 15.27
C ASN A 491 10.10 14.39 14.86
N PRO A 492 10.27 13.56 13.80
CA PRO A 492 11.58 13.32 13.19
C PRO A 492 12.04 14.59 12.47
N ILE A 493 13.32 14.97 12.66
CA ILE A 493 13.97 16.21 12.20
C ILE A 493 13.02 17.41 12.20
N VAL A 494 13.09 18.28 13.22
CA VAL A 494 12.30 19.53 13.18
C VAL A 494 12.88 20.43 12.10
N ILE A 495 12.37 20.26 10.89
CA ILE A 495 12.55 21.16 9.78
C ILE A 495 11.71 22.40 10.11
N PRO A 496 12.32 23.55 10.48
CA PRO A 496 11.56 24.75 10.75
C PRO A 496 10.84 25.22 9.47
N ASN A 497 9.63 25.76 9.64
CA ASN A 497 8.96 26.47 8.56
C ASN A 497 9.62 27.84 8.38
N ILE A 498 10.68 27.89 7.58
CA ILE A 498 11.44 29.11 7.31
C ILE A 498 10.72 29.95 6.25
N PRO A 499 10.40 31.23 6.51
CA PRO A 499 9.84 32.12 5.49
C PRO A 499 10.75 32.26 4.27
N ALA A 500 10.15 32.30 3.07
CA ALA A 500 10.91 32.41 1.82
C ALA A 500 11.76 33.71 1.75
N ASP A 501 11.35 34.77 2.43
CA ASP A 501 12.04 36.05 2.57
C ASP A 501 13.00 36.13 3.76
N ALA A 502 13.08 35.08 4.60
CA ALA A 502 13.91 35.06 5.81
C ALA A 502 15.36 35.46 5.57
N ARG A 503 15.95 36.09 6.59
CA ARG A 503 17.36 36.51 6.65
C ARG A 503 17.95 36.07 7.97
N TRP A 504 19.27 35.93 8.01
CA TRP A 504 20.00 35.64 9.23
C TRP A 504 20.87 36.83 9.64
N ALA A 505 21.28 36.85 10.91
CA ALA A 505 22.36 37.69 11.39
C ALA A 505 23.63 37.38 10.59
N GLN A 506 24.40 38.42 10.23
CA GLN A 506 25.63 38.26 9.48
C GLN A 506 26.81 37.86 10.38
N ASN A 507 26.74 38.24 11.66
CA ASN A 507 27.65 37.80 12.69
C ASN A 507 27.07 36.56 13.37
N GLY A 508 27.82 35.47 13.36
CA GLY A 508 27.56 34.27 14.14
C GLY A 508 28.02 34.42 15.59
N GLU A 509 27.36 33.70 16.47
CA GLU A 509 27.73 33.53 17.87
C GLU A 509 28.44 32.18 18.03
N THR A 510 29.63 32.14 18.64
CA THR A 510 30.28 30.85 18.94
C THR A 510 29.58 30.20 20.13
N VAL A 511 28.94 29.05 19.88
CA VAL A 511 28.09 28.35 20.86
C VAL A 511 28.70 27.06 21.42
N ALA A 512 29.68 26.48 20.72
CA ALA A 512 30.51 25.37 21.19
C ALA A 512 31.94 25.47 20.62
N GLY A 513 32.91 24.88 21.32
CA GLY A 513 34.34 24.97 20.98
C GLY A 513 34.90 26.37 21.20
N GLY A 514 35.71 26.86 20.27
CA GLY A 514 36.25 28.24 20.30
C GLY A 514 37.37 28.51 21.31
N HIS A 515 37.79 27.51 22.09
CA HIS A 515 38.88 27.61 23.07
C HIS A 515 40.21 27.05 22.52
N GLY A 516 40.45 27.28 21.22
CA GLY A 516 41.57 26.69 20.48
C GLY A 516 41.37 25.21 20.15
N HIS A 517 42.34 24.66 19.41
CA HIS A 517 42.38 23.26 19.01
C HIS A 517 42.90 22.37 20.16
N GLY A 518 42.23 21.25 20.41
CA GLY A 518 42.67 20.26 21.39
C GLY A 518 41.58 19.27 21.77
N ASN A 519 41.84 18.45 22.79
CA ASN A 519 40.98 17.34 23.23
C ASN A 519 40.28 17.56 24.57
N ALA A 520 40.43 18.74 25.19
CA ALA A 520 39.66 19.09 26.38
C ALA A 520 38.14 19.12 26.09
N THR A 521 37.32 19.09 27.13
CA THR A 521 35.84 19.11 27.02
C THR A 521 35.27 20.45 26.56
N ASN A 522 36.04 21.54 26.65
CA ASN A 522 35.72 22.85 26.10
C ASN A 522 36.37 23.10 24.70
N GLN A 523 37.03 22.09 24.13
CA GLN A 523 37.71 22.17 22.84
C GLN A 523 37.09 21.19 21.84
N LEU A 524 37.20 21.55 20.56
CA LEU A 524 36.85 20.69 19.43
C LEU A 524 38.09 20.55 18.53
N SER A 525 38.07 19.55 17.67
CA SER A 525 39.14 19.23 16.73
C SER A 525 38.52 18.75 15.42
N HIS A 526 38.37 19.70 14.47
CA HIS A 526 37.64 19.50 13.21
C HIS A 526 36.20 19.00 13.43
N PRO A 527 35.28 19.83 13.95
CA PRO A 527 33.87 19.47 13.99
C PRO A 527 33.32 19.25 12.58
N GLU A 528 32.66 18.10 12.37
CA GLU A 528 32.07 17.67 11.09
C GLU A 528 30.54 17.76 11.18
N GLY A 529 29.81 16.63 11.15
CA GLY A 529 28.35 16.59 11.32
C GLY A 529 27.89 17.08 12.70
N LEU A 530 26.70 17.69 12.76
CA LEU A 530 26.10 18.15 14.02
C LEU A 530 24.57 18.09 14.01
N PHE A 531 23.98 17.79 15.16
CA PHE A 531 22.53 17.72 15.34
C PHE A 531 22.10 18.55 16.56
N ILE A 532 21.02 19.33 16.43
CA ILE A 532 20.43 20.08 17.55
C ILE A 532 19.19 19.34 18.06
N ASP A 533 19.24 18.82 19.29
CA ASP A 533 18.09 18.19 19.93
C ASP A 533 17.08 19.25 20.43
N ASP A 534 15.84 18.78 20.64
CA ASP A 534 14.65 19.53 21.03
C ASP A 534 14.84 20.40 22.30
N ASP A 535 15.78 20.01 23.18
CA ASP A 535 16.18 20.70 24.41
C ASP A 535 17.38 21.67 24.21
N GLN A 536 17.61 22.16 22.98
CA GLN A 536 18.77 23.00 22.60
C GLN A 536 20.11 22.40 23.07
N THR A 537 20.25 21.09 22.85
CA THR A 537 21.47 20.36 23.17
C THR A 537 22.07 19.86 21.86
N MET A 538 23.30 20.27 21.60
CA MET A 538 24.02 19.97 20.37
C MET A 538 24.71 18.61 20.53
N VAL A 539 24.62 17.73 19.54
CA VAL A 539 25.44 16.53 19.42
C VAL A 539 26.38 16.78 18.25
N ILE A 540 27.68 16.85 18.52
CA ILE A 540 28.71 17.30 17.57
C ILE A 540 29.69 16.15 17.33
N VAL A 541 29.96 15.86 16.06
CA VAL A 541 31.05 14.96 15.67
C VAL A 541 32.37 15.69 15.81
N ASP A 542 33.22 15.25 16.74
CA ASP A 542 34.53 15.83 17.00
C ASP A 542 35.60 14.93 16.35
N ASN A 543 35.72 15.04 15.01
CA ASN A 543 36.34 14.04 14.12
C ASN A 543 37.74 13.64 14.57
N LYS A 544 38.63 14.62 14.73
CA LYS A 544 40.06 14.36 15.04
C LYS A 544 40.32 14.07 16.51
N ASN A 545 39.32 14.21 17.37
CA ASN A 545 39.32 13.68 18.73
C ASN A 545 38.64 12.30 18.83
N HIS A 546 38.19 11.72 17.71
CA HIS A 546 37.62 10.37 17.63
C HIS A 546 36.44 10.15 18.61
N ARG A 547 35.56 11.16 18.70
CA ARG A 547 34.47 11.18 19.69
C ARG A 547 33.24 11.92 19.20
N ILE A 548 32.11 11.62 19.84
CA ILE A 548 30.90 12.44 19.77
C ILE A 548 30.75 13.18 21.10
N ILE A 549 30.54 14.49 21.03
CA ILE A 549 30.41 15.36 22.21
C ILE A 549 29.02 16.00 22.23
N GLN A 550 28.35 15.91 23.38
CA GLN A 550 27.07 16.54 23.65
C GLN A 550 27.29 17.87 24.38
N TRP A 551 26.77 18.96 23.85
CA TRP A 551 27.02 20.31 24.33
C TRP A 551 25.71 21.06 24.54
N LYS A 552 25.40 21.41 25.79
CA LYS A 552 24.17 22.17 26.13
C LYS A 552 24.38 23.65 25.82
N MET A 553 23.38 24.31 25.24
CA MET A 553 23.45 25.75 25.00
C MET A 553 23.76 26.53 26.29
N GLY A 554 24.72 27.45 26.21
CA GLY A 554 25.23 28.22 27.35
C GLY A 554 26.23 27.50 28.26
N ALA A 555 26.53 26.21 28.03
CA ALA A 555 27.59 25.51 28.75
C ALA A 555 28.98 25.85 28.19
N THR A 556 29.98 25.91 29.08
CA THR A 556 31.40 26.14 28.71
C THR A 556 32.14 24.86 28.31
N ASN A 557 31.58 23.69 28.63
CA ASN A 557 32.14 22.37 28.36
C ASN A 557 31.06 21.45 27.81
N GLY A 558 31.41 20.63 26.83
CA GLY A 558 30.61 19.48 26.41
C GLY A 558 30.91 18.22 27.24
N GLN A 559 30.10 17.20 27.03
CA GLN A 559 30.20 15.88 27.63
C GLN A 559 30.44 14.86 26.52
N VAL A 560 31.47 14.01 26.63
CA VAL A 560 31.69 12.92 25.67
C VAL A 560 30.58 11.88 25.85
N VAL A 561 29.91 11.52 24.76
CA VAL A 561 28.78 10.55 24.73
C VAL A 561 29.08 9.32 23.89
N ALA A 562 30.05 9.39 22.97
CA ALA A 562 30.60 8.20 22.30
C ALA A 562 32.09 8.37 21.96
N GLY A 563 32.85 7.27 21.96
CA GLY A 563 34.28 7.27 21.69
C GLY A 563 35.11 8.04 22.74
N GLY A 564 36.18 8.72 22.30
CA GLY A 564 37.08 9.48 23.18
C GLY A 564 38.14 8.66 23.93
N ASN A 565 38.02 7.32 23.94
CA ASN A 565 38.98 6.40 24.57
C ASN A 565 40.12 6.02 23.61
N SER A 566 40.75 7.01 22.96
CA SER A 566 41.66 6.88 21.80
C SER A 566 41.01 6.26 20.54
N TYR A 567 41.65 6.42 19.38
CA TYR A 567 41.17 5.86 18.12
C TYR A 567 41.37 4.35 18.05
N GLY A 568 40.49 3.64 17.35
CA GLY A 568 40.66 2.20 17.12
C GLY A 568 39.36 1.50 16.72
N TYR A 569 39.46 0.20 16.45
CA TYR A 569 38.37 -0.63 15.91
C TYR A 569 37.49 -1.29 16.98
N ARG A 570 37.83 -1.16 18.28
CA ARG A 570 37.00 -1.76 19.35
C ARG A 570 35.60 -1.11 19.40
N LEU A 571 34.68 -1.74 20.12
CA LEU A 571 33.30 -1.23 20.25
C LEU A 571 33.22 0.03 21.14
N ASP A 572 34.19 0.23 22.04
CA ASP A 572 34.35 1.42 22.88
C ASP A 572 35.11 2.58 22.17
N GLN A 573 35.45 2.41 20.90
CA GLN A 573 36.29 3.32 20.12
C GLN A 573 35.64 3.73 18.80
N LEU A 574 36.00 4.91 18.32
CA LEU A 574 35.69 5.43 16.98
C LEU A 574 36.99 5.77 16.25
N ASN A 575 36.94 5.97 14.95
CA ASN A 575 38.07 6.34 14.11
C ASN A 575 37.58 7.28 12.99
N ASP A 576 38.08 8.51 12.95
CA ASP A 576 37.60 9.61 12.10
C ASP A 576 36.06 9.61 11.85
N PRO A 577 35.21 9.68 12.90
CA PRO A 577 33.77 9.73 12.69
C PRO A 577 33.36 10.98 11.92
N THR A 578 32.41 10.89 10.98
CA THR A 578 32.04 12.01 10.09
C THR A 578 30.66 12.59 10.38
N ASP A 579 29.68 11.75 10.71
CA ASP A 579 28.28 12.16 10.86
C ASP A 579 27.58 11.41 12.00
N VAL A 580 26.55 12.01 12.59
CA VAL A 580 25.75 11.47 13.69
C VAL A 580 24.30 11.91 13.61
N LEU A 581 23.37 10.97 13.74
CA LEU A 581 21.95 11.25 13.93
C LEU A 581 21.41 10.62 15.23
N ILE A 582 20.33 11.18 15.75
CA ILE A 582 19.63 10.66 16.93
C ILE A 582 18.41 9.85 16.49
N ASP A 583 18.43 8.55 16.73
CA ASP A 583 17.24 7.71 16.66
C ASP A 583 16.37 7.91 17.90
N LYS A 584 15.40 8.82 17.78
CA LYS A 584 14.46 9.19 18.87
C LYS A 584 13.55 8.05 19.32
N GLU A 585 13.43 6.95 18.55
CA GLU A 585 12.60 5.80 18.95
C GLU A 585 13.38 4.79 19.79
N THR A 586 14.72 4.74 19.68
CA THR A 586 15.59 3.91 20.53
C THR A 586 16.46 4.71 21.51
N ASP A 587 16.30 6.04 21.56
CA ASP A 587 17.17 7.00 22.26
C ASP A 587 18.66 6.65 22.09
N SER A 588 19.06 6.49 20.83
CA SER A 588 20.39 6.03 20.43
C SER A 588 21.02 6.98 19.40
N LEU A 589 22.33 7.10 19.45
CA LEU A 589 23.15 7.76 18.44
C LEU A 589 23.49 6.75 17.34
N ILE A 590 23.27 7.11 16.08
CA ILE A 590 23.74 6.36 14.92
C ILE A 590 24.89 7.16 14.32
N ILE A 591 26.09 6.56 14.22
CA ILE A 591 27.35 7.26 13.96
C ILE A 591 28.05 6.64 12.73
N CYS A 592 28.42 7.48 11.76
CA CYS A 592 29.36 7.13 10.70
C CYS A 592 30.77 7.01 11.31
N ASP A 593 31.27 5.79 11.48
CA ASP A 593 32.62 5.50 11.97
C ASP A 593 33.54 5.19 10.78
N ARG A 594 33.74 6.23 9.94
CA ARG A 594 34.35 6.16 8.60
C ARG A 594 35.71 5.46 8.61
N GLY A 595 36.60 5.81 9.54
CA GLY A 595 37.95 5.25 9.62
C GLY A 595 37.95 3.74 9.94
N ASN A 596 36.89 3.24 10.57
CA ASN A 596 36.65 1.82 10.79
C ASN A 596 35.73 1.16 9.75
N ARG A 597 35.31 1.91 8.71
CA ARG A 597 34.46 1.45 7.60
C ARG A 597 33.13 0.82 8.05
N ARG A 598 32.49 1.41 9.05
CA ARG A 598 31.25 0.88 9.66
C ARG A 598 30.31 2.00 10.11
N VAL A 599 29.04 1.67 10.29
CA VAL A 599 28.06 2.50 11.01
C VAL A 599 27.71 1.81 12.33
N VAL A 600 27.82 2.55 13.43
CA VAL A 600 27.59 2.02 14.79
C VAL A 600 26.41 2.71 15.47
N ARG A 601 25.72 1.95 16.33
CA ARG A 601 24.74 2.44 17.28
C ARG A 601 25.37 2.56 18.66
N TRP A 602 25.27 3.72 19.29
CA TRP A 602 25.57 3.94 20.70
C TRP A 602 24.30 4.39 21.43
N SER A 603 24.21 4.17 22.74
CA SER A 603 23.16 4.79 23.55
C SER A 603 23.37 6.31 23.62
N HIS A 604 22.30 7.10 23.54
CA HIS A 604 22.36 8.56 23.66
C HIS A 604 22.41 9.03 25.12
N ARG A 605 21.74 8.32 26.04
CA ARG A 605 21.57 8.76 27.44
C ARG A 605 21.88 7.70 28.51
N SER A 606 21.76 6.40 28.19
CA SER A 606 22.23 5.33 29.08
C SER A 606 23.75 5.13 28.93
N GLY A 607 24.47 4.95 30.04
CA GLY A 607 25.93 4.98 30.09
C GLY A 607 26.64 3.71 29.58
N THR A 608 26.22 3.15 28.46
CA THR A 608 26.96 2.06 27.80
C THR A 608 28.22 2.61 27.16
N THR A 609 29.39 2.07 27.51
CA THR A 609 30.70 2.50 26.98
C THR A 609 31.08 1.84 25.66
N GLU A 610 30.20 1.00 25.10
CA GLU A 610 30.43 0.24 23.87
C GLU A 610 29.25 0.44 22.90
N GLY A 611 29.57 0.52 21.61
CA GLY A 611 28.60 0.55 20.52
C GLY A 611 28.33 -0.83 19.90
N GLU A 612 27.29 -0.87 19.09
CA GLU A 612 26.88 -2.02 18.30
C GLU A 612 27.09 -1.73 16.81
N ILE A 613 27.68 -2.64 16.06
CA ILE A 613 27.85 -2.47 14.61
C ILE A 613 26.51 -2.75 13.93
N LEU A 614 25.96 -1.75 13.24
CA LEU A 614 24.75 -1.92 12.43
C LEU A 614 25.09 -2.37 11.01
N ILE A 615 26.03 -1.69 10.36
CA ILE A 615 26.49 -1.95 8.99
C ILE A 615 28.02 -1.98 9.00
N ASP A 616 28.62 -2.98 8.36
CA ASP A 616 30.07 -3.08 8.14
C ASP A 616 30.44 -2.88 6.65
N ASN A 617 31.75 -2.82 6.38
CA ASN A 617 32.33 -2.68 5.05
C ASN A 617 31.75 -1.52 4.18
N VAL A 618 31.50 -0.38 4.82
CA VAL A 618 30.96 0.84 4.20
C VAL A 618 31.88 2.01 4.51
N LEU A 619 32.45 2.67 3.49
CA LEU A 619 33.25 3.88 3.69
C LEU A 619 32.32 5.09 3.79
N CYS A 620 31.53 5.07 4.86
CA CYS A 620 30.43 5.99 5.10
C CYS A 620 30.90 7.44 5.29
N TRP A 621 30.09 8.41 4.83
CA TRP A 621 30.29 9.83 5.11
C TRP A 621 29.10 10.44 5.85
N GLY A 622 27.92 10.45 5.22
CA GLY A 622 26.69 11.02 5.76
C GLY A 622 25.60 9.98 6.01
N LEU A 623 24.72 10.30 6.96
CA LEU A 623 23.57 9.50 7.38
C LEU A 623 22.27 10.29 7.20
N ALA A 624 21.21 9.59 6.81
CA ALA A 624 19.85 10.08 7.01
C ALA A 624 18.97 8.92 7.48
N MET A 625 17.89 9.22 8.19
CA MET A 625 16.90 8.22 8.58
C MET A 625 15.50 8.76 8.33
N ASP A 626 14.67 7.99 7.62
CA ASP A 626 13.31 8.38 7.29
C ASP A 626 12.29 8.06 8.39
N ASP A 627 11.03 8.42 8.18
CA ASP A 627 9.91 8.16 9.08
C ASP A 627 9.63 6.66 9.29
N GLN A 628 10.12 5.80 8.38
CA GLN A 628 10.00 4.35 8.43
C GLN A 628 11.21 3.68 9.12
N ARG A 629 12.18 4.47 9.59
CA ARG A 629 13.46 4.03 10.17
C ARG A 629 14.32 3.20 9.20
N TYR A 630 14.21 3.47 7.89
CA TYR A 630 15.27 3.08 6.96
C TYR A 630 16.46 4.03 7.14
N LEU A 631 17.65 3.45 7.24
CA LEU A 631 18.91 4.16 7.35
C LEU A 631 19.51 4.32 5.95
N TYR A 632 19.77 5.56 5.55
CA TYR A 632 20.42 5.92 4.30
C TYR A 632 21.87 6.25 4.62
N ILE A 633 22.79 5.76 3.80
CA ILE A 633 24.24 5.92 3.98
C ILE A 633 24.86 6.28 2.63
N SER A 634 25.63 7.37 2.58
CA SER A 634 26.52 7.65 1.45
C SER A 634 27.84 6.90 1.61
N ASP A 635 28.21 6.10 0.60
CA ASP A 635 29.50 5.41 0.54
C ASP A 635 30.40 6.14 -0.47
N ILE A 636 31.47 6.76 0.02
CA ILE A 636 32.38 7.52 -0.82
C ILE A 636 33.40 6.65 -1.57
N GLU A 637 33.59 5.38 -1.20
CA GLU A 637 34.42 4.44 -1.96
C GLU A 637 33.65 3.93 -3.18
N LYS A 638 32.36 3.63 -3.00
CA LYS A 638 31.49 3.11 -4.05
C LYS A 638 30.82 4.21 -4.89
N HIS A 639 30.90 5.47 -4.43
CA HIS A 639 30.24 6.65 -5.03
C HIS A 639 28.74 6.43 -5.24
N GLU A 640 28.06 6.01 -4.17
CA GLU A 640 26.63 5.70 -4.19
C GLU A 640 25.98 6.03 -2.83
N VAL A 641 24.65 6.12 -2.82
CA VAL A 641 23.85 6.16 -1.60
C VAL A 641 22.99 4.91 -1.56
N ARG A 642 23.02 4.22 -0.42
CA ARG A 642 22.20 3.01 -0.17
C ARG A 642 21.27 3.20 1.01
N ARG A 643 20.08 2.61 0.90
CA ARG A 643 19.06 2.51 1.95
C ARG A 643 19.07 1.11 2.55
N TYR A 644 19.13 1.01 3.86
CA TYR A 644 19.16 -0.22 4.66
C TYR A 644 18.00 -0.23 5.63
N GLN A 645 17.33 -1.37 5.80
CA GLN A 645 16.59 -1.64 7.03
C GLN A 645 17.60 -1.98 8.13
N ILE A 646 17.37 -1.57 9.37
CA ILE A 646 18.27 -1.90 10.48
C ILE A 646 18.29 -3.43 10.66
N GLY A 647 19.45 -4.05 10.39
CA GLY A 647 19.65 -5.51 10.34
C GLY A 647 19.91 -6.07 8.94
N ASP A 648 19.73 -5.29 7.87
CA ASP A 648 20.09 -5.68 6.51
C ASP A 648 21.61 -5.77 6.34
N LYS A 649 22.08 -6.81 5.65
CA LYS A 649 23.48 -6.92 5.22
C LYS A 649 23.78 -6.19 3.91
N ASN A 650 22.76 -5.97 3.07
CA ASN A 650 22.89 -5.40 1.74
C ASN A 650 21.85 -4.30 1.54
N GLY A 651 22.28 -3.05 1.41
CA GLY A 651 21.38 -1.92 1.17
C GLY A 651 20.88 -1.83 -0.26
N THR A 652 19.65 -1.35 -0.43
CA THR A 652 19.07 -0.99 -1.74
C THR A 652 19.78 0.26 -2.29
N LEU A 653 20.25 0.24 -3.53
CA LEU A 653 20.78 1.43 -4.21
C LEU A 653 19.67 2.47 -4.41
N VAL A 654 19.92 3.72 -4.03
CA VAL A 654 18.93 4.83 -4.17
C VAL A 654 19.48 6.09 -4.86
N ALA A 655 20.81 6.25 -4.95
CA ALA A 655 21.44 7.28 -5.79
C ALA A 655 22.84 6.85 -6.24
N GLY A 656 23.26 7.24 -7.44
CA GLY A 656 24.57 6.88 -8.02
C GLY A 656 24.65 5.41 -8.44
N GLY A 657 25.74 4.73 -8.07
CA GLY A 657 25.95 3.29 -8.32
C GLY A 657 26.42 2.93 -9.74
N ASN A 658 26.63 3.91 -10.62
CA ASN A 658 27.17 3.72 -11.98
C ASN A 658 28.64 4.17 -12.09
N GLY A 659 29.40 4.00 -11.01
CA GLY A 659 30.80 4.42 -10.88
C GLY A 659 31.00 5.92 -10.68
N ILE A 660 32.27 6.30 -10.51
CA ILE A 660 32.70 7.70 -10.38
C ILE A 660 32.44 8.48 -11.67
N GLY A 661 31.78 9.64 -11.57
CA GLY A 661 31.59 10.52 -12.71
C GLY A 661 30.56 11.62 -12.47
N ALA A 662 30.33 12.43 -13.51
CA ALA A 662 29.44 13.59 -13.48
C ALA A 662 28.10 13.39 -14.23
N GLY A 663 27.81 12.17 -14.71
CA GLY A 663 26.50 11.83 -15.28
C GLY A 663 25.36 12.02 -14.28
N PHE A 664 24.11 12.03 -14.76
CA PHE A 664 22.93 12.16 -13.89
C PHE A 664 22.64 10.89 -13.07
N ASN A 665 23.19 9.75 -13.47
CA ASN A 665 23.17 8.47 -12.74
C ASN A 665 24.48 8.18 -11.97
N GLN A 666 25.38 9.16 -11.87
CA GLN A 666 26.70 9.03 -11.24
C GLN A 666 26.91 10.07 -10.13
N LEU A 667 27.82 9.75 -9.22
CA LEU A 667 28.27 10.61 -8.12
C LEU A 667 29.81 10.57 -8.07
N ASN A 668 30.40 11.54 -7.37
CA ASN A 668 31.84 11.65 -7.15
C ASN A 668 32.10 12.20 -5.74
N ASN A 669 32.53 11.32 -4.84
CA ASN A 669 32.56 11.54 -3.38
C ASN A 669 31.24 12.14 -2.83
N PRO A 670 30.12 11.41 -2.87
CA PRO A 670 28.88 11.86 -2.25
C PRO A 670 29.06 12.02 -0.74
N SER A 671 29.00 13.25 -0.23
CA SER A 671 29.27 13.58 1.16
C SER A 671 28.01 13.40 2.02
N TYR A 672 27.33 14.48 2.39
CA TYR A 672 26.13 14.40 3.21
C TYR A 672 24.87 14.21 2.37
N ILE A 673 23.82 13.73 3.05
CA ILE A 673 22.54 13.35 2.44
C ILE A 673 21.38 13.85 3.28
N PHE A 674 20.29 14.23 2.61
CA PHE A 674 19.01 14.51 3.24
C PHE A 674 17.94 13.64 2.58
N VAL A 675 16.98 13.17 3.38
CA VAL A 675 15.85 12.37 2.89
C VAL A 675 14.57 13.01 3.40
N ASP A 676 13.66 13.37 2.49
CA ASP A 676 12.34 13.89 2.85
C ASP A 676 11.32 12.77 3.11
N ARG A 677 10.09 13.16 3.48
CA ARG A 677 9.00 12.22 3.80
C ARG A 677 8.51 11.42 2.60
N GLN A 678 8.86 11.84 1.38
CA GLN A 678 8.56 11.16 0.13
C GLN A 678 9.66 10.12 -0.22
N GLN A 679 10.70 10.00 0.61
CA GLN A 679 11.92 9.23 0.36
C GLN A 679 12.72 9.75 -0.85
N THR A 680 12.59 11.05 -1.14
CA THR A 680 13.45 11.76 -2.09
C THR A 680 14.83 11.93 -1.46
N VAL A 681 15.87 11.48 -2.16
CA VAL A 681 17.26 11.54 -1.66
C VAL A 681 17.96 12.75 -2.29
N TYR A 682 18.39 13.68 -1.44
CA TYR A 682 19.23 14.80 -1.81
C TYR A 682 20.66 14.47 -1.40
N VAL A 683 21.62 14.70 -2.30
CA VAL A 683 23.03 14.30 -2.11
C VAL A 683 23.94 15.46 -2.47
N SER A 684 24.87 15.81 -1.57
CA SER A 684 26.00 16.68 -1.90
C SER A 684 27.03 15.89 -2.70
N ASP A 685 27.07 16.13 -4.00
CA ASP A 685 27.96 15.47 -4.94
C ASP A 685 29.28 16.25 -4.98
N ASN A 686 30.08 16.09 -3.92
CA ASN A 686 31.11 17.04 -3.48
C ASN A 686 32.10 17.41 -4.59
N ASN A 687 32.73 16.42 -5.22
CA ASN A 687 33.74 16.65 -6.25
C ASN A 687 33.15 17.11 -7.59
N ASN A 688 31.84 16.90 -7.82
CA ASN A 688 31.13 17.44 -8.98
C ASN A 688 30.50 18.83 -8.71
N HIS A 689 30.69 19.38 -7.50
CA HIS A 689 30.32 20.74 -7.14
C HIS A 689 28.84 21.08 -7.36
N ARG A 690 27.98 20.14 -6.97
CA ARG A 690 26.53 20.22 -7.16
C ARG A 690 25.80 19.52 -6.02
N VAL A 691 24.55 19.91 -5.80
CA VAL A 691 23.58 19.10 -5.05
C VAL A 691 22.63 18.46 -6.05
N MET A 692 22.45 17.16 -5.91
CA MET A 692 21.63 16.33 -6.77
C MET A 692 20.43 15.78 -6.00
N ARG A 693 19.28 15.63 -6.67
CA ARG A 693 18.05 15.07 -6.12
C ARG A 693 17.63 13.83 -6.90
N TRP A 694 17.39 12.71 -6.22
CA TRP A 694 16.76 11.51 -6.74
C TRP A 694 15.38 11.35 -6.12
N ASP A 695 14.35 11.39 -6.95
CA ASP A 695 12.99 11.01 -6.57
C ASP A 695 12.93 9.48 -6.40
N LYS A 696 12.02 8.97 -5.55
CA LYS A 696 12.00 7.55 -5.18
C LYS A 696 11.90 6.63 -6.40
N GLY A 697 12.93 5.79 -6.61
CA GLY A 697 13.00 4.84 -7.73
C GLY A 697 13.54 5.44 -9.05
N ALA A 698 13.95 6.71 -9.06
CA ALA A 698 14.56 7.34 -10.22
C ALA A 698 15.92 6.70 -10.58
N LYS A 699 16.15 6.46 -11.88
CA LYS A 699 17.43 5.93 -12.40
C LYS A 699 18.51 7.02 -12.56
N GLU A 700 18.07 8.27 -12.66
CA GLU A 700 18.88 9.47 -12.83
C GLU A 700 18.36 10.54 -11.86
N GLY A 701 19.27 11.35 -11.34
CA GLY A 701 18.97 12.47 -10.46
C GLY A 701 19.07 13.80 -11.19
N ILE A 702 18.50 14.85 -10.61
CA ILE A 702 18.53 16.19 -11.19
C ILE A 702 19.32 17.16 -10.33
N ILE A 703 20.01 18.11 -10.97
CA ILE A 703 20.75 19.17 -10.30
C ILE A 703 19.75 20.15 -9.68
N VAL A 704 19.88 20.39 -8.38
CA VAL A 704 19.01 21.28 -7.60
C VAL A 704 19.74 22.46 -6.94
N ALA A 705 21.06 22.37 -6.79
CA ALA A 705 21.93 23.51 -6.48
C ALA A 705 23.32 23.34 -7.13
N GLY A 706 23.99 24.45 -7.46
CA GLY A 706 25.29 24.43 -8.16
C GLY A 706 25.22 23.82 -9.56
N GLY A 707 26.26 23.06 -9.94
CA GLY A 707 26.29 22.32 -11.21
C GLY A 707 26.52 23.18 -12.46
N GLN A 708 27.06 24.39 -12.31
CA GLN A 708 27.53 25.23 -13.42
C GLN A 708 29.06 25.35 -13.48
N GLY A 709 29.77 24.64 -12.60
CA GLY A 709 31.23 24.69 -12.49
C GLY A 709 31.70 24.75 -11.03
N SER A 710 33.02 24.79 -10.86
CA SER A 710 33.69 25.08 -9.60
C SER A 710 33.96 26.58 -9.54
N GLY A 711 33.33 27.33 -8.63
CA GLY A 711 33.47 28.78 -8.63
C GLY A 711 32.72 29.50 -7.49
N GLU A 712 33.01 30.79 -7.37
CA GLU A 712 32.50 31.67 -6.30
C GLU A 712 31.20 32.40 -6.68
N SER A 713 30.69 32.26 -7.91
CA SER A 713 29.44 32.95 -8.27
C SER A 713 28.24 32.40 -7.48
N LEU A 714 27.11 33.13 -7.48
CA LEU A 714 25.87 32.67 -6.86
C LEU A 714 25.24 31.46 -7.59
N LYS A 715 25.78 31.03 -8.74
CA LYS A 715 25.29 29.87 -9.51
C LYS A 715 26.14 28.61 -9.32
N GLU A 716 27.29 28.76 -8.69
CA GLU A 716 28.30 27.73 -8.53
C GLU A 716 28.42 27.34 -7.05
N LEU A 717 29.03 26.17 -6.84
CA LEU A 717 29.46 25.67 -5.54
C LEU A 717 30.92 25.22 -5.70
N ARG A 718 31.58 24.95 -4.57
CA ARG A 718 32.95 24.42 -4.51
C ARG A 718 33.06 23.45 -3.35
N ASN A 719 33.03 22.17 -3.69
CA ASN A 719 33.07 21.04 -2.74
C ASN A 719 32.00 21.14 -1.63
N PRO A 720 30.69 21.19 -1.98
CA PRO A 720 29.62 21.28 -0.99
C PRO A 720 29.61 20.07 -0.04
N ASN A 721 29.44 20.30 1.26
CA ASN A 721 29.40 19.24 2.27
C ASN A 721 27.98 18.95 2.74
N GLU A 722 27.53 19.60 3.79
CA GLU A 722 26.21 19.38 4.37
C GLU A 722 25.14 19.98 3.48
N LEU A 723 23.95 19.34 3.49
CA LEU A 723 22.76 19.97 2.95
C LEU A 723 21.54 19.74 3.87
N LEU A 724 20.72 20.77 4.01
CA LEU A 724 19.43 20.71 4.68
C LEU A 724 18.35 21.14 3.71
N VAL A 725 17.16 20.53 3.77
CA VAL A 725 16.02 20.95 2.95
C VAL A 725 14.87 21.36 3.86
N ASP A 726 14.31 22.57 3.65
CA ASP A 726 13.15 23.04 4.40
C ASP A 726 11.81 22.50 3.85
N THR A 727 10.72 22.72 4.58
CA THR A 727 9.38 22.25 4.19
C THR A 727 8.85 22.87 2.90
N LEU A 728 9.49 23.91 2.36
CA LEU A 728 9.17 24.53 1.07
C LEU A 728 10.04 23.96 -0.07
N GLY A 729 10.97 23.06 0.24
CA GLY A 729 11.95 22.54 -0.71
C GLY A 729 13.11 23.51 -0.98
N THR A 730 13.38 24.46 -0.08
CA THR A 730 14.59 25.29 -0.13
C THR A 730 15.76 24.48 0.40
N ILE A 731 16.85 24.44 -0.36
CA ILE A 731 18.06 23.69 -0.02
C ILE A 731 19.09 24.67 0.57
N TYR A 732 19.62 24.37 1.75
CA TYR A 732 20.71 25.08 2.40
C TYR A 732 21.96 24.22 2.32
N VAL A 733 23.09 24.77 1.89
CA VAL A 733 24.30 24.03 1.55
C VAL A 733 25.50 24.71 2.18
N SER A 734 26.39 23.94 2.82
CA SER A 734 27.71 24.44 3.20
C SER A 734 28.63 24.37 1.99
N ASP A 735 28.95 25.53 1.43
CA ASP A 735 29.76 25.70 0.23
C ASP A 735 31.24 25.77 0.66
N THR A 736 31.75 24.62 1.13
CA THR A 736 32.93 24.51 2.00
C THR A 736 34.15 25.26 1.50
N ASN A 737 34.56 25.07 0.25
CA ASN A 737 35.77 25.69 -0.29
C ASN A 737 35.56 27.13 -0.80
N ASN A 738 34.34 27.67 -0.65
CA ASN A 738 34.00 29.08 -0.85
C ASN A 738 33.69 29.78 0.49
N GLU A 739 33.89 29.11 1.62
CA GLU A 739 33.83 29.69 2.97
C GLU A 739 32.51 30.34 3.35
N ARG A 740 31.40 29.73 2.88
CA ARG A 740 30.06 30.31 3.00
C ARG A 740 28.96 29.26 3.16
N VAL A 741 27.81 29.70 3.66
CA VAL A 741 26.56 28.93 3.62
C VAL A 741 25.59 29.63 2.67
N MET A 742 24.98 28.85 1.79
CA MET A 742 24.15 29.34 0.68
C MET A 742 22.80 28.63 0.68
N ARG A 743 21.72 29.30 0.27
CA ARG A 743 20.40 28.66 0.06
C ARG A 743 19.88 28.81 -1.37
N TRP A 744 19.23 27.78 -1.89
CA TRP A 744 18.48 27.77 -3.15
C TRP A 744 17.01 27.45 -2.88
N SER A 745 16.10 28.38 -3.18
CA SER A 745 14.66 28.09 -3.19
C SER A 745 14.32 27.12 -4.34
N LYS A 746 13.24 26.35 -4.20
CA LYS A 746 12.80 25.37 -5.20
C LYS A 746 12.72 25.99 -6.61
N GLY A 747 13.53 25.48 -7.54
CA GLY A 747 13.61 25.96 -8.93
C GLY A 747 14.48 27.20 -9.19
N ALA A 748 15.11 27.78 -8.16
CA ALA A 748 15.97 28.95 -8.30
C ALA A 748 17.21 28.66 -9.18
N LYS A 749 17.58 29.62 -10.03
CA LYS A 749 18.75 29.52 -10.92
C LYS A 749 20.07 30.00 -10.29
N GLN A 750 20.01 30.55 -9.08
CA GLN A 750 21.14 31.00 -8.27
C GLN A 750 20.75 30.98 -6.80
N GLY A 751 21.75 30.83 -5.92
CA GLY A 751 21.59 30.82 -4.48
C GLY A 751 21.61 32.22 -3.88
N THR A 752 21.30 32.28 -2.58
CA THR A 752 21.41 33.46 -1.73
C THR A 752 22.34 33.14 -0.55
N LEU A 753 23.25 34.06 -0.25
CA LEU A 753 24.22 33.96 0.83
C LEU A 753 23.56 34.10 2.21
N ILE A 754 23.92 33.23 3.14
CA ILE A 754 23.31 33.08 4.47
C ILE A 754 24.29 33.37 5.61
N ALA A 755 25.51 32.84 5.51
CA ALA A 755 26.59 33.03 6.48
C ALA A 755 27.95 33.00 5.76
N GLY A 756 28.98 33.56 6.40
CA GLY A 756 30.32 33.70 5.80
C GLY A 756 30.41 34.86 4.79
N VAL A 757 29.74 35.99 5.05
CA VAL A 757 29.70 37.12 4.11
C VAL A 757 31.07 37.76 3.83
N ASN A 758 32.02 37.62 4.77
CA ASN A 758 33.39 38.07 4.59
C ASN A 758 34.38 36.91 4.35
N GLY A 759 33.86 35.76 3.90
CA GLY A 759 34.62 34.59 3.45
C GLY A 759 35.53 34.00 4.52
N TYR A 760 36.73 33.60 4.09
CA TYR A 760 37.76 32.96 4.93
C TYR A 760 38.14 33.80 6.16
N GLY A 761 38.06 33.21 7.35
CA GLY A 761 38.68 33.74 8.57
C GLY A 761 38.00 33.31 9.87
N GLU A 762 38.44 33.93 10.97
CA GLU A 762 38.04 33.56 12.35
C GLU A 762 37.02 34.54 12.97
N LYS A 763 36.64 35.62 12.29
CA LYS A 763 35.64 36.57 12.79
C LYS A 763 34.25 35.95 12.84
N ALA A 764 33.30 36.65 13.47
CA ALA A 764 31.91 36.22 13.58
C ALA A 764 31.18 36.15 12.22
N ASP A 765 31.60 36.97 11.26
CA ASP A 765 31.06 37.08 9.89
C ASP A 765 31.85 36.29 8.84
N GLN A 766 32.77 35.45 9.32
CA GLN A 766 33.70 34.63 8.55
C GLN A 766 33.60 33.16 8.94
N LEU A 767 33.99 32.27 8.02
CA LEU A 767 34.02 30.82 8.18
C LEU A 767 35.35 30.25 7.65
N ASN A 768 35.66 29.01 8.01
CA ASN A 768 36.86 28.29 7.58
C ASN A 768 36.58 26.79 7.45
N SER A 769 36.40 26.35 6.21
CA SER A 769 35.85 25.07 5.77
C SER A 769 34.56 24.67 6.51
N PRO A 770 33.44 25.39 6.33
CA PRO A 770 32.16 25.01 6.94
C PRO A 770 31.71 23.61 6.48
N ARG A 771 31.39 22.74 7.44
CA ARG A 771 30.97 21.34 7.23
C ARG A 771 29.51 21.15 7.61
N GLY A 772 29.22 20.55 8.75
CA GLY A 772 27.88 20.29 9.24
C GLY A 772 27.06 21.57 9.40
N LEU A 773 25.76 21.41 9.18
CA LEU A 773 24.71 22.42 9.31
C LEU A 773 23.57 21.79 10.10
N SER A 774 22.93 22.57 10.95
CA SER A 774 21.70 22.14 11.60
C SER A 774 20.79 23.32 11.93
N PHE A 775 19.50 23.09 12.03
CA PHE A 775 18.54 24.10 12.46
C PHE A 775 18.07 23.84 13.89
N ASP A 776 17.86 24.89 14.68
CA ASP A 776 16.95 24.80 15.81
C ASP A 776 15.50 25.07 15.39
N ARG A 777 14.56 24.84 16.32
CA ARG A 777 13.13 25.02 16.06
C ARG A 777 12.72 26.47 15.76
N GLN A 778 13.58 27.45 16.07
CA GLN A 778 13.33 28.85 15.75
C GLN A 778 13.77 29.20 14.32
N GLY A 779 14.51 28.32 13.63
CA GLY A 779 15.07 28.60 12.30
C GLY A 779 16.46 29.22 12.34
N ASN A 780 17.11 29.27 13.52
CA ASN A 780 18.53 29.67 13.58
C ASN A 780 19.38 28.54 12.99
N ILE A 781 20.39 28.91 12.20
CA ILE A 781 21.29 27.94 11.57
C ILE A 781 22.60 27.83 12.35
N TYR A 782 23.00 26.61 12.64
CA TYR A 782 24.22 26.23 13.34
C TYR A 782 25.18 25.66 12.30
N VAL A 783 26.44 26.09 12.33
CA VAL A 783 27.47 25.74 11.36
C VAL A 783 28.69 25.19 12.09
N ALA A 784 29.12 23.97 11.76
CA ALA A 784 30.42 23.46 12.15
C ALA A 784 31.49 24.17 11.32
N ASP A 785 32.21 25.08 11.98
CA ASP A 785 33.25 25.91 11.40
C ASP A 785 34.59 25.17 11.61
N MET A 786 34.80 24.14 10.77
CA MET A 786 35.67 22.99 11.02
C MET A 786 37.11 23.39 11.38
N ASN A 787 37.78 24.18 10.53
CA ASN A 787 39.17 24.58 10.75
C ASN A 787 39.31 25.59 11.89
N ASN A 788 38.25 26.35 12.19
CA ASN A 788 38.18 27.25 13.34
C ASN A 788 37.83 26.52 14.66
N ASN A 789 37.64 25.19 14.61
CA ASN A 789 37.40 24.32 15.78
C ASN A 789 36.24 24.81 16.68
N ARG A 790 35.14 25.25 16.05
CA ARG A 790 33.97 25.82 16.75
C ARG A 790 32.65 25.51 16.02
N VAL A 791 31.55 25.70 16.73
CA VAL A 791 30.20 25.77 16.13
C VAL A 791 29.69 27.20 16.26
N GLN A 792 29.28 27.81 15.15
CA GLN A 792 28.67 29.14 15.12
C GLN A 792 27.17 29.07 14.90
N ARG A 793 26.39 29.85 15.65
CA ARG A 793 24.95 30.06 15.48
C ARG A 793 24.68 31.39 14.81
N PHE A 794 23.96 31.38 13.69
CA PHE A 794 23.44 32.59 13.05
C PHE A 794 21.93 32.65 13.32
N SER A 795 21.48 33.71 13.99
CA SER A 795 20.07 33.86 14.36
C SER A 795 19.22 34.32 13.18
N ILE A 796 18.01 33.78 13.02
CA ILE A 796 17.03 34.29 12.05
C ILE A 796 16.56 35.71 12.46
N LYS A 797 16.14 36.52 11.47
CA LYS A 797 15.71 37.93 11.63
C LYS A 797 14.28 38.13 11.16
#